data_AF-A0A939ZWC7-F1
#
_entry.id   AF-A0A939ZWC7-F1
#
_cell.length_a   1.000
_cell.length_b   1.000
_cell.length_c   1.000
_cell.angle_alpha   90.00
_cell.angle_beta   90.00
_cell.angle_gamma   90.00
#
_symmetry.space_group_name_H-M   'P 1'
#
loop_
_entity.id
_entity.type
_entity.pdbx_description
1 polymer ?
#
loop_
_entity_poly.entity_id
_entity_poly.type
_entity_poly.pdbx_seq_one_letter_code
_entity_poly.pdbx_strand_id
1 'polypeptide(L)'
;MNQKAKFAKIFAVLLVVVMLASVLSACNLFDGFSKITKVDVSLTNGLSQADDGSFEVGEGGEIALALDWHNIMIDKPNLRWYVSENGGEKQEINGEKDKTLKYTAGTAGTTYEFSASANSVESGNKIVVKVISGVSSVTIAVTSGLGEKNSAGQYEIEAGGEFSLTANWTETVAGNKNIKWYVSTNGGARTLAPSQTAKTSTWNGITIGTVYVISVEVNGVESANSITVLVVDGDTPVVIAFTVQISGSITDEDSDGYKEARYGDSFTVSADFGSLLVENPTFDWFVKEESGEWQKLEYTTSSFTYTVEDRDVEYYSFKATYKGDEDVPSSNVARVDFVDATLEQVALLASQDVVDGKIQQNVYDTMEDVVLTAVWNESELPSDVVTFEWRVDGVLQAETSKTFTFDVDGITAACEKTVKVTVRYKAQTVYTTVILSFVEEFLQIQKVTLDVTQTSKVGWLGELRSTYKVNGATTSEPGSVTVSAVVTPDGTNLAANCTWTIRDMAGTRTLADNGRSVTIPLAYGKNVITATIENMDSRSVIVYALTSSDLSARRSTIENTFIWNGSVQDHYINNQEELNIFIGYLVSTHETAENSTDANVHDVYLAPSEWRDGVNTTATFGTALSTALAEGVDESGTPSVMHSGNQKFWLTTESVLGEPTAPIFSDYHVAQENVYVRYSTISEFSENKRTHIPAEYFEDEMLVKNSNQLVRALTWGYKPTFEDNAAGTSLALVYYAARDMLLQYIDKNATDLEKVGIIYDWLVNEVDYDYAAAEYTGADSVSYNAYYLEGVFNDGRAVCDGKSKAFALLCGMEGIRAIRIIGTAGSGDPTYWGGHAWNKVLLDADGDGAREWFVVDCTWGDTGMSTGTLHDMKEILTYEYFLTTDAKMASSHASDMAQPVANTAFDPYANIEVKYLIQTSTLDVTTREQLEVLYAYSLNHGKVKIRCRISDDAKSRIPAGGAITTLSNDEENVYYFFAS
;
A
#
# COMPACT_ATOMS: atom_id res chain seq x y z
N MET A 1 -30.28 -39.53 -17.50
CA MET A 1 -29.27 -40.39 -16.83
C MET A 1 -28.26 -39.64 -15.94
N ASN A 2 -28.36 -38.31 -15.74
CA ASN A 2 -27.27 -37.51 -15.14
C ASN A 2 -27.39 -37.19 -13.63
N GLN A 3 -28.55 -37.39 -13.00
CA GLN A 3 -28.70 -37.14 -11.54
C GLN A 3 -28.07 -38.23 -10.67
N LYS A 4 -28.10 -39.50 -11.09
CA LYS A 4 -27.45 -40.60 -10.34
C LYS A 4 -25.93 -40.46 -10.31
N ALA A 5 -25.32 -39.91 -11.37
CA ALA A 5 -23.89 -39.63 -11.42
C ALA A 5 -23.50 -38.45 -10.52
N LYS A 6 -24.33 -37.40 -10.43
CA LYS A 6 -24.13 -36.29 -9.47
C LYS A 6 -24.27 -36.75 -8.03
N PHE A 7 -25.29 -37.56 -7.70
CA PHE A 7 -25.44 -38.14 -6.36
C PHE A 7 -24.28 -39.06 -5.99
N ALA A 8 -23.77 -39.87 -6.92
CA ALA A 8 -22.60 -40.71 -6.67
C ALA A 8 -21.32 -39.89 -6.43
N LYS A 9 -21.13 -38.76 -7.12
CA LYS A 9 -19.99 -37.85 -6.89
C LYS A 9 -20.10 -37.13 -5.55
N ILE A 10 -21.28 -36.63 -5.19
CA ILE A 10 -21.51 -36.00 -3.87
C ILE A 10 -21.30 -37.02 -2.74
N PHE A 11 -21.81 -38.24 -2.90
CA PHE A 11 -21.61 -39.30 -1.91
C PHE A 11 -20.14 -39.72 -1.81
N ALA A 12 -19.40 -39.76 -2.93
CA ALA A 12 -17.96 -40.04 -2.93
C ALA A 12 -17.16 -38.93 -2.23
N VAL A 13 -17.49 -37.65 -2.45
CA VAL A 13 -16.85 -36.53 -1.75
C VAL A 13 -17.16 -36.58 -0.25
N LEU A 14 -18.40 -36.87 0.13
CA LEU A 14 -18.77 -37.03 1.54
C LEU A 14 -18.02 -38.18 2.20
N LEU A 15 -17.85 -39.31 1.47
CA LEU A 15 -17.09 -40.46 1.95
C LEU A 15 -15.59 -40.13 2.11
N VAL A 16 -15.02 -39.34 1.19
CA VAL A 16 -13.64 -38.86 1.26
C VAL A 16 -13.46 -37.92 2.46
N VAL A 17 -14.40 -37.01 2.72
CA VAL A 17 -14.36 -36.13 3.90
C VAL A 17 -14.44 -36.92 5.20
N VAL A 18 -15.31 -37.94 5.27
CA VAL A 18 -15.42 -38.82 6.45
C VAL A 18 -14.17 -39.69 6.63
N MET A 19 -13.58 -40.18 5.54
CA MET A 19 -12.29 -40.89 5.59
C MET A 19 -11.15 -39.94 5.99
N LEU A 20 -11.13 -38.71 5.50
CA LEU A 20 -10.12 -37.72 5.87
C LEU A 20 -10.26 -37.33 7.34
N ALA A 21 -11.48 -37.13 7.85
CA ALA A 21 -11.74 -36.87 9.26
C ALA A 21 -11.31 -38.03 10.16
N SER A 22 -11.54 -39.28 9.73
CA SER A 22 -11.09 -40.47 10.48
C SER A 22 -9.59 -40.71 10.40
N VAL A 23 -8.93 -40.37 9.28
CA VAL A 23 -7.47 -40.37 9.14
C VAL A 23 -6.85 -39.26 10.00
N LEU A 24 -7.44 -38.07 10.04
CA LEU A 24 -7.01 -36.96 10.90
C LEU A 24 -7.16 -37.28 12.40
N SER A 25 -8.23 -37.99 12.78
CA SER A 25 -8.36 -38.55 14.14
C SER A 25 -7.35 -39.67 14.42
N ALA A 26 -7.06 -40.54 13.46
CA ALA A 26 -6.08 -41.62 13.62
C ALA A 26 -4.62 -41.12 13.68
N CYS A 27 -4.35 -39.94 13.13
CA CYS A 27 -3.05 -39.27 13.18
C CYS A 27 -2.80 -38.43 14.46
N ASN A 28 -3.68 -38.50 15.47
CA ASN A 28 -3.55 -37.75 16.73
C ASN A 28 -3.36 -36.22 16.54
N LEU A 29 -3.78 -35.64 15.42
CA LEU A 29 -3.60 -34.21 15.16
C LEU A 29 -4.38 -33.33 16.17
N PHE A 30 -5.41 -33.88 16.82
CA PHE A 30 -6.20 -33.21 17.86
C PHE A 30 -5.54 -33.19 19.25
N ASP A 31 -4.51 -34.01 19.50
CA ASP A 31 -3.81 -34.05 20.79
C ASP A 31 -2.91 -32.82 21.00
N GLY A 32 -2.41 -32.21 19.92
CA GLY A 32 -1.58 -31.00 19.97
C GLY A 32 -2.34 -29.74 20.42
N PHE A 33 -3.67 -29.73 20.28
CA PHE A 33 -4.51 -28.58 20.64
C PHE A 33 -4.89 -28.54 22.12
N SER A 34 -4.62 -29.60 22.91
CA SER A 34 -5.06 -29.72 24.30
C SER A 34 -3.94 -29.84 25.34
N LYS A 35 -2.66 -29.88 24.89
CA LYS A 35 -1.50 -30.11 25.77
C LYS A 35 -0.51 -28.96 25.68
N ILE A 36 0.02 -28.57 26.84
CA ILE A 36 1.25 -27.77 26.92
C ILE A 36 2.41 -28.74 26.79
N THR A 37 3.36 -28.46 25.90
CA THR A 37 4.55 -29.30 25.67
C THR A 37 5.85 -28.56 25.96
N LYS A 38 5.80 -27.23 26.06
CA LYS A 38 6.95 -26.37 26.34
C LYS A 38 6.51 -25.17 27.18
N VAL A 39 7.35 -24.78 28.13
CA VAL A 39 7.18 -23.56 28.92
C VAL A 39 8.53 -22.86 28.97
N ASP A 40 8.55 -21.54 28.76
CA ASP A 40 9.73 -20.69 28.85
C ASP A 40 9.46 -19.51 29.79
N VAL A 41 10.47 -19.13 30.57
CA VAL A 41 10.44 -17.94 31.44
C VAL A 41 11.35 -16.86 30.83
N SER A 42 10.92 -15.60 30.87
CA SER A 42 11.71 -14.45 30.39
C SER A 42 11.65 -13.28 31.38
N LEU A 43 12.69 -12.44 31.39
CA LEU A 43 12.69 -11.14 32.09
C LEU A 43 11.93 -10.09 31.29
N THR A 44 11.23 -9.19 31.99
CA THR A 44 10.42 -8.12 31.36
C THR A 44 10.86 -6.71 31.71
N ASN A 45 11.74 -6.52 32.70
CA ASN A 45 12.22 -5.20 33.14
C ASN A 45 13.64 -4.86 32.68
N GLY A 46 14.17 -5.56 31.66
CA GLY A 46 15.39 -5.15 30.95
C GLY A 46 16.67 -5.14 31.79
N LEU A 47 16.77 -6.03 32.80
CA LEU A 47 18.01 -6.19 33.56
C LEU A 47 19.18 -6.55 32.63
N SER A 48 20.35 -6.01 32.91
CA SER A 48 21.58 -6.32 32.18
C SER A 48 21.99 -7.76 32.40
N GLN A 49 22.32 -8.47 31.32
CA GLN A 49 22.85 -9.83 31.35
C GLN A 49 24.38 -9.77 31.43
N ALA A 50 24.96 -10.43 32.42
CA ALA A 50 26.39 -10.62 32.57
C ALA A 50 26.91 -11.73 31.63
N ASP A 51 28.23 -11.77 31.42
CA ASP A 51 28.89 -12.69 30.48
C ASP A 51 28.66 -14.18 30.79
N ASP A 52 28.34 -14.51 32.04
CA ASP A 52 28.01 -15.88 32.46
C ASP A 52 26.53 -16.24 32.26
N GLY A 53 25.76 -15.36 31.62
CA GLY A 53 24.33 -15.53 31.31
C GLY A 53 23.38 -15.18 32.46
N SER A 54 23.87 -14.80 33.63
CA SER A 54 23.05 -14.32 34.76
C SER A 54 22.67 -12.85 34.59
N PHE A 55 21.60 -12.40 35.25
CA PHE A 55 21.15 -11.02 35.24
C PHE A 55 21.50 -10.32 36.55
N GLU A 56 21.69 -9.01 36.54
CA GLU A 56 22.06 -8.26 37.74
C GLU A 56 20.96 -7.30 38.20
N VAL A 57 20.73 -7.23 39.51
CA VAL A 57 19.73 -6.32 40.11
C VAL A 57 20.29 -5.72 41.40
N GLY A 58 20.02 -4.44 41.66
CA GLY A 58 20.41 -3.82 42.94
C GLY A 58 19.71 -4.44 44.15
N GLU A 59 20.34 -4.38 45.32
CA GLU A 59 19.70 -4.71 46.62
C GLU A 59 18.38 -3.92 46.78
N GLY A 60 17.27 -4.64 47.00
CA GLY A 60 15.91 -4.07 47.03
C GLY A 60 15.27 -3.76 45.67
N GLY A 61 15.95 -4.05 44.55
CA GLY A 61 15.44 -3.84 43.19
C GLY A 61 14.35 -4.84 42.79
N GLU A 62 13.48 -4.46 41.85
CA GLU A 62 12.41 -5.33 41.33
C GLU A 62 12.97 -6.26 40.25
N ILE A 63 12.58 -7.53 40.30
CA ILE A 63 12.80 -8.55 39.27
C ILE A 63 11.41 -8.84 38.67
N ALA A 64 11.22 -8.55 37.38
CA ALA A 64 9.95 -8.76 36.71
C ALA A 64 10.09 -9.86 35.64
N LEU A 65 9.26 -10.90 35.74
CA LEU A 65 9.32 -12.10 34.92
C LEU A 65 7.99 -12.32 34.21
N ALA A 66 8.02 -12.98 33.06
CA ALA A 66 6.86 -13.45 32.33
C ALA A 66 7.03 -14.91 31.91
N LEU A 67 5.90 -15.60 31.74
CA LEU A 67 5.82 -16.98 31.35
C LEU A 67 5.19 -17.12 29.95
N ASP A 68 5.76 -17.95 29.09
CA ASP A 68 5.15 -18.38 27.83
C ASP A 68 5.06 -19.91 27.77
N TRP A 69 3.89 -20.44 27.45
CA TRP A 69 3.64 -21.88 27.30
C TRP A 69 3.41 -22.31 25.85
N HIS A 70 3.65 -21.39 24.89
CA HIS A 70 3.71 -21.66 23.45
C HIS A 70 2.47 -22.36 22.88
N ASN A 71 1.30 -22.13 23.49
CA ASN A 71 0.03 -22.63 23.02
C ASN A 71 -1.08 -21.62 23.31
N ILE A 72 -1.31 -20.74 22.32
CA ILE A 72 -2.30 -19.64 22.40
C ILE A 72 -3.74 -20.12 22.61
N MET A 73 -4.03 -21.41 22.36
CA MET A 73 -5.36 -21.99 22.52
C MET A 73 -5.69 -22.32 23.99
N ILE A 74 -4.70 -22.32 24.88
CA ILE A 74 -4.88 -22.58 26.33
C ILE A 74 -4.83 -21.24 27.07
N ASP A 75 -5.99 -20.63 27.33
CA ASP A 75 -6.11 -19.30 27.94
C ASP A 75 -5.72 -19.27 29.44
N LYS A 76 -6.01 -20.35 30.20
CA LYS A 76 -5.82 -20.38 31.68
C LYS A 76 -5.22 -21.69 32.20
N PRO A 77 -3.91 -21.94 31.99
CA PRO A 77 -3.24 -23.07 32.61
C PRO A 77 -3.07 -22.90 34.13
N ASN A 78 -2.86 -24.01 34.84
CA ASN A 78 -2.51 -24.00 36.26
C ASN A 78 -1.03 -23.61 36.41
N LEU A 79 -0.78 -22.36 36.80
CA LEU A 79 0.56 -21.78 36.91
C LEU A 79 1.14 -21.92 38.32
N ARG A 80 2.45 -22.16 38.37
CA ARG A 80 3.24 -22.11 39.62
C ARG A 80 4.62 -21.52 39.34
N TRP A 81 5.08 -20.65 40.24
CA TRP A 81 6.40 -20.05 40.22
C TRP A 81 7.29 -20.61 41.32
N TYR A 82 8.57 -20.74 41.04
CA TYR A 82 9.56 -21.28 41.96
C TYR A 82 10.81 -20.41 42.01
N VAL A 83 11.40 -20.30 43.20
CA VAL A 83 12.68 -19.62 43.44
C VAL A 83 13.60 -20.50 44.27
N SER A 84 14.89 -20.50 43.93
CA SER A 84 15.97 -21.02 44.76
C SER A 84 16.94 -19.88 45.08
N GLU A 85 17.35 -19.77 46.34
CA GLU A 85 18.34 -18.79 46.79
C GLU A 85 19.68 -19.47 47.01
N ASN A 86 20.75 -18.93 46.41
CA ASN A 86 22.13 -19.38 46.55
C ASN A 86 22.33 -20.90 46.32
N GLY A 87 21.56 -21.48 45.38
CA GLY A 87 21.59 -22.91 45.06
C GLY A 87 20.92 -23.81 46.12
N GLY A 88 20.11 -23.24 47.01
CA GLY A 88 19.32 -23.96 48.01
C GLY A 88 18.11 -24.71 47.41
N GLU A 89 17.28 -25.30 48.28
CA GLU A 89 16.08 -26.04 47.84
C GLU A 89 15.10 -25.14 47.07
N LYS A 90 14.54 -25.68 45.97
CA LYS A 90 13.51 -25.03 45.13
C LYS A 90 12.23 -24.81 45.97
N GLN A 91 11.86 -23.56 46.20
CA GLN A 91 10.64 -23.19 46.95
C GLN A 91 9.56 -22.65 46.01
N GLU A 92 8.31 -23.08 46.22
CA GLU A 92 7.15 -22.51 45.51
C GLU A 92 6.81 -21.13 46.10
N ILE A 93 6.67 -20.13 45.23
CA ILE A 93 6.28 -18.77 45.63
C ILE A 93 4.77 -18.80 45.88
N ASN A 94 4.38 -18.90 47.15
CA ASN A 94 2.98 -19.05 47.56
C ASN A 94 2.10 -17.88 47.09
N GLY A 95 1.07 -18.19 46.30
CA GLY A 95 -0.03 -17.27 45.97
C GLY A 95 0.00 -16.65 44.57
N GLU A 96 1.11 -16.77 43.84
CA GLU A 96 1.24 -16.18 42.50
C GLU A 96 0.74 -17.13 41.42
N LYS A 97 -0.35 -16.76 40.74
CA LYS A 97 -1.00 -17.55 39.67
C LYS A 97 -1.07 -16.79 38.35
N ASP A 98 -0.40 -15.66 38.25
CA ASP A 98 -0.42 -14.82 37.06
C ASP A 98 0.68 -15.21 36.07
N LYS A 99 0.49 -14.81 34.82
CA LYS A 99 1.46 -15.01 33.72
C LYS A 99 2.75 -14.21 33.96
N THR A 100 2.72 -13.23 34.85
CA THR A 100 3.87 -12.41 35.26
C THR A 100 4.15 -12.53 36.75
N LEU A 101 5.42 -12.44 37.14
CA LEU A 101 5.86 -12.41 38.54
C LEU A 101 6.69 -11.15 38.79
N LYS A 102 6.41 -10.45 39.89
CA LYS A 102 7.27 -9.39 40.43
C LYS A 102 7.88 -9.87 41.74
N TYR A 103 9.20 -9.79 41.86
CA TYR A 103 9.94 -10.26 43.03
C TYR A 103 10.96 -9.21 43.47
N THR A 104 10.98 -8.85 44.75
CA THR A 104 11.93 -7.86 45.27
C THR A 104 13.23 -8.55 45.71
N ALA A 105 14.36 -8.11 45.16
CA ALA A 105 15.67 -8.63 45.47
C ALA A 105 16.07 -8.38 46.94
N GLY A 106 16.60 -9.42 47.60
CA GLY A 106 17.11 -9.35 48.97
C GLY A 106 18.48 -8.68 49.07
N THR A 107 19.36 -9.19 49.93
CA THR A 107 20.66 -8.58 50.24
C THR A 107 21.70 -8.79 49.15
N ALA A 108 22.62 -7.84 48.98
CA ALA A 108 23.73 -7.95 48.04
C ALA A 108 24.57 -9.24 48.28
N GLY A 109 24.94 -9.91 47.18
CA GLY A 109 25.59 -11.22 47.19
C GLY A 109 24.64 -12.42 47.15
N THR A 110 23.32 -12.20 47.16
CA THR A 110 22.32 -13.26 46.95
C THR A 110 22.17 -13.57 45.46
N THR A 111 22.10 -14.84 45.10
CA THR A 111 21.76 -15.29 43.74
C THR A 111 20.41 -16.00 43.77
N TYR A 112 19.46 -15.53 42.96
CA TYR A 112 18.14 -16.13 42.78
C TYR A 112 18.10 -16.95 41.49
N GLU A 113 17.52 -18.13 41.53
CA GLU A 113 17.20 -18.92 40.34
C GLU A 113 15.68 -19.12 40.24
N PHE A 114 15.08 -18.55 39.19
CA PHE A 114 13.64 -18.61 38.93
C PHE A 114 13.31 -19.65 37.87
N SER A 115 12.24 -20.41 38.13
CA SER A 115 11.62 -21.34 37.19
C SER A 115 10.11 -21.36 37.42
N ALA A 116 9.35 -21.91 36.47
CA ALA A 116 7.89 -21.96 36.58
C ALA A 116 7.34 -23.26 35.98
N SER A 117 6.05 -23.51 36.17
CA SER A 117 5.33 -24.59 35.49
C SER A 117 3.93 -24.16 35.07
N ALA A 118 3.44 -24.74 33.97
CA ALA A 118 2.08 -24.60 33.49
C ALA A 118 1.48 -25.99 33.28
N ASN A 119 0.36 -26.30 33.96
CA ASN A 119 -0.28 -27.63 33.95
C ASN A 119 0.72 -28.79 34.22
N SER A 120 1.64 -28.59 35.16
CA SER A 120 2.68 -29.55 35.55
C SER A 120 3.82 -29.76 34.54
N VAL A 121 3.88 -28.97 33.46
CA VAL A 121 5.06 -28.90 32.58
C VAL A 121 5.99 -27.81 33.10
N GLU A 122 7.20 -28.17 33.52
CA GLU A 122 8.19 -27.21 34.01
C GLU A 122 8.86 -26.44 32.86
N SER A 123 9.34 -25.23 33.17
CA SER A 123 10.07 -24.40 32.23
C SER A 123 11.36 -25.10 31.78
N GLY A 124 11.62 -25.09 30.47
CA GLY A 124 12.83 -25.67 29.88
C GLY A 124 14.09 -24.87 30.19
N ASN A 125 13.91 -23.59 30.56
CA ASN A 125 14.96 -22.67 30.97
C ASN A 125 14.73 -22.16 32.40
N LYS A 126 15.76 -21.52 32.95
CA LYS A 126 15.73 -20.84 34.25
C LYS A 126 16.36 -19.45 34.11
N ILE A 127 15.91 -18.51 34.93
CA ILE A 127 16.48 -17.16 34.99
C ILE A 127 17.28 -17.02 36.29
N VAL A 128 18.57 -16.76 36.16
CA VAL A 128 19.46 -16.54 37.31
C VAL A 128 19.68 -15.04 37.48
N VAL A 129 19.42 -14.51 38.68
CA VAL A 129 19.58 -13.08 39.00
C VAL A 129 20.48 -12.90 40.21
N LYS A 130 21.55 -12.11 40.09
CA LYS A 130 22.48 -11.77 41.16
C LYS A 130 22.19 -10.39 41.72
N VAL A 131 22.18 -10.28 43.05
CA VAL A 131 21.97 -9.00 43.73
C VAL A 131 23.28 -8.25 43.92
N ILE A 132 23.41 -7.10 43.27
CA ILE A 132 24.56 -6.20 43.32
C ILE A 132 24.31 -5.01 44.26
N SER A 133 25.37 -4.37 44.76
CA SER A 133 25.25 -3.26 45.73
C SER A 133 24.91 -1.93 45.06
N GLY A 134 23.86 -1.22 45.53
CA GLY A 134 23.32 0.02 44.95
C GLY A 134 24.07 1.33 45.25
N VAL A 135 25.40 1.30 45.39
CA VAL A 135 26.22 2.52 45.52
C VAL A 135 26.73 2.91 44.14
N SER A 136 26.30 4.06 43.59
CA SER A 136 26.69 4.45 42.22
C SER A 136 27.97 5.27 42.15
N SER A 137 28.31 5.97 43.24
CA SER A 137 29.56 6.72 43.36
C SER A 137 29.92 6.94 44.82
N VAL A 138 31.21 6.82 45.11
CA VAL A 138 31.81 7.16 46.41
C VAL A 138 32.83 8.26 46.16
N THR A 139 32.86 9.28 47.01
CA THR A 139 33.88 10.33 46.99
C THR A 139 34.41 10.58 48.40
N ILE A 140 35.64 11.08 48.48
CA ILE A 140 36.28 11.47 49.74
C ILE A 140 36.41 12.99 49.78
N ALA A 141 36.12 13.56 50.94
CA ALA A 141 36.34 14.97 51.23
C ALA A 141 37.16 15.16 52.51
N VAL A 142 37.94 16.24 52.55
CA VAL A 142 38.64 16.70 53.76
C VAL A 142 37.65 17.40 54.66
N THR A 143 37.62 17.02 55.93
CA THR A 143 36.72 17.61 56.95
C THR A 143 37.44 18.66 57.79
N SER A 144 38.73 18.46 58.10
CA SER A 144 39.56 19.42 58.83
C SER A 144 41.05 19.02 58.80
N GLY A 145 41.96 19.98 59.04
CA GLY A 145 43.37 19.71 59.37
C GLY A 145 44.36 19.62 58.19
N LEU A 146 43.91 19.66 56.94
CA LEU A 146 44.77 19.81 55.75
C LEU A 146 44.66 21.22 55.17
N GLY A 147 45.79 21.77 54.70
CA GLY A 147 45.89 23.10 54.09
C GLY A 147 45.37 23.16 52.64
N GLU A 148 45.81 24.17 51.88
CA GLU A 148 45.55 24.23 50.45
C GLU A 148 46.33 23.13 49.70
N LYS A 149 45.76 22.65 48.59
CA LYS A 149 46.46 21.70 47.73
C LYS A 149 47.59 22.41 47.00
N ASN A 150 48.75 21.76 46.88
CA ASN A 150 49.78 22.21 45.96
C ASN A 150 49.36 22.01 44.49
N SER A 151 50.18 22.45 43.55
CA SER A 151 49.89 22.35 42.11
C SER A 151 49.72 20.91 41.59
N ALA A 152 50.22 19.90 42.31
CA ALA A 152 50.03 18.48 42.02
C ALA A 152 48.72 17.91 42.60
N GLY A 153 47.86 18.77 43.18
CA GLY A 153 46.59 18.36 43.78
C GLY A 153 46.73 17.63 45.12
N GLN A 154 47.93 17.62 45.70
CA GLN A 154 48.23 16.97 46.97
C GLN A 154 48.04 17.95 48.12
N TYR A 155 47.48 17.48 49.22
CA TYR A 155 47.41 18.27 50.44
C TYR A 155 48.75 18.21 51.16
N GLU A 156 49.27 19.38 51.51
CA GLU A 156 50.50 19.48 52.29
C GLU A 156 50.19 19.53 53.77
N ILE A 157 50.94 18.76 54.56
CA ILE A 157 50.85 18.78 56.02
C ILE A 157 52.24 18.68 56.61
N GLU A 158 52.48 19.44 57.68
CA GLU A 158 53.72 19.35 58.43
C GLU A 158 53.80 18.03 59.21
N ALA A 159 55.03 17.58 59.46
CA ALA A 159 55.32 16.39 60.24
C ALA A 159 54.58 16.37 61.59
N GLY A 160 53.79 15.33 61.85
CA GLY A 160 53.04 15.19 63.10
C GLY A 160 51.71 15.94 63.17
N GLY A 161 51.27 16.59 62.07
CA GLY A 161 49.93 17.15 61.95
C GLY A 161 48.81 16.09 61.96
N GLU A 162 47.61 16.52 62.38
CA GLU A 162 46.39 15.70 62.46
C GLU A 162 45.33 16.25 61.49
N PHE A 163 44.64 15.35 60.78
CA PHE A 163 43.53 15.71 59.90
C PHE A 163 42.43 14.65 59.87
N SER A 164 41.25 15.06 59.40
CA SER A 164 40.07 14.20 59.31
C SER A 164 39.49 14.20 57.91
N LEU A 165 39.03 13.03 57.47
CA LEU A 165 38.39 12.81 56.16
C LEU A 165 36.98 12.25 56.35
N THR A 166 36.09 12.53 55.40
CA THR A 166 34.74 11.98 55.33
C THR A 166 34.48 11.31 53.99
N ALA A 167 33.82 10.15 54.05
CA ALA A 167 33.28 9.47 52.90
C ALA A 167 31.88 10.02 52.57
N ASN A 168 31.70 10.45 51.33
CA ASN A 168 30.42 10.82 50.75
C ASN A 168 30.07 9.81 49.65
N TRP A 169 28.79 9.56 49.43
CA TRP A 169 28.38 8.65 48.38
C TRP A 169 26.99 9.03 47.89
N THR A 170 26.70 8.65 46.64
CA THR A 170 25.38 8.83 46.02
C THR A 170 24.68 7.49 46.04
N GLU A 171 23.47 7.46 46.58
CA GLU A 171 22.62 6.26 46.61
C GLU A 171 21.45 6.47 45.67
N THR A 172 21.12 5.44 44.88
CA THR A 172 19.85 5.39 44.14
C THR A 172 18.74 4.74 44.98
N VAL A 173 19.07 3.99 46.05
CA VAL A 173 18.11 3.41 47.02
C VAL A 173 18.77 3.27 48.41
N ALA A 174 18.01 3.50 49.49
CA ALA A 174 18.55 3.50 50.86
C ALA A 174 18.84 2.07 51.41
N GLY A 175 20.03 1.84 51.98
CA GLY A 175 20.43 0.56 52.59
C GLY A 175 21.60 0.65 53.59
N ASN A 176 21.96 -0.43 54.28
CA ASN A 176 23.07 -0.46 55.25
C ASN A 176 24.45 -0.25 54.57
N LYS A 177 25.41 0.32 55.29
CA LYS A 177 26.74 0.73 54.75
C LYS A 177 27.91 0.04 55.45
N ASN A 178 28.69 -0.71 54.68
CA ASN A 178 29.96 -1.32 55.08
C ASN A 178 31.11 -0.44 54.54
N ILE A 179 31.75 0.31 55.43
CA ILE A 179 32.78 1.32 55.07
C ILE A 179 34.16 0.79 55.46
N LYS A 180 35.11 0.83 54.53
CA LYS A 180 36.51 0.44 54.74
C LYS A 180 37.44 1.51 54.21
N TRP A 181 38.31 2.03 55.07
CA TRP A 181 39.35 2.97 54.66
C TRP A 181 40.67 2.25 54.37
N TYR A 182 41.34 2.68 53.31
CA TYR A 182 42.60 2.10 52.87
C TYR A 182 43.67 3.19 52.75
N VAL A 183 44.91 2.79 53.01
CA VAL A 183 46.09 3.66 52.90
C VAL A 183 47.20 2.94 52.15
N SER A 184 47.88 3.68 51.28
CA SER A 184 49.11 3.25 50.62
C SER A 184 50.16 4.36 50.68
N THR A 185 51.43 3.97 50.63
CA THR A 185 52.56 4.89 50.42
C THR A 185 53.07 4.74 48.99
N ASN A 186 53.81 5.71 48.48
CA ASN A 186 54.24 5.82 47.07
C ASN A 186 54.68 4.47 46.45
N GLY A 187 53.84 3.86 45.60
CA GLY A 187 54.09 2.59 44.91
C GLY A 187 53.92 1.30 45.76
N GLY A 188 53.48 1.41 47.01
CA GLY A 188 53.24 0.28 47.91
C GLY A 188 51.83 -0.31 47.79
N ALA A 189 51.66 -1.56 48.22
CA ALA A 189 50.37 -2.23 48.22
C ALA A 189 49.37 -1.50 49.13
N ARG A 190 48.12 -1.38 48.65
CA ARG A 190 46.98 -0.84 49.40
C ARG A 190 46.71 -1.70 50.63
N THR A 191 46.71 -1.09 51.82
CA THR A 191 46.47 -1.80 53.10
C THR A 191 45.26 -1.23 53.83
N LEU A 192 44.52 -2.10 54.51
CA LEU A 192 43.35 -1.70 55.29
C LEU A 192 43.79 -0.96 56.56
N ALA A 193 43.24 0.23 56.78
CA ALA A 193 43.58 1.03 57.95
C ALA A 193 42.92 0.44 59.22
N PRO A 194 43.69 0.19 60.30
CA PRO A 194 43.13 -0.35 61.52
C PRO A 194 42.07 0.58 62.12
N SER A 195 40.90 0.03 62.47
CA SER A 195 39.86 0.71 63.26
C SER A 195 39.12 1.88 62.57
N GLN A 196 39.20 2.03 61.24
CA GLN A 196 38.51 3.09 60.50
C GLN A 196 37.39 2.49 59.62
N THR A 197 36.20 2.28 60.21
CA THR A 197 34.99 1.78 59.51
C THR A 197 33.81 2.74 59.59
N ALA A 198 34.05 3.98 60.05
CA ALA A 198 33.05 5.02 60.18
C ALA A 198 33.04 5.95 58.96
N LYS A 199 31.93 6.69 58.78
CA LYS A 199 31.78 7.69 57.72
C LYS A 199 32.83 8.81 57.78
N THR A 200 33.35 9.12 58.97
CA THR A 200 34.41 10.09 59.20
C THR A 200 35.56 9.39 59.95
N SER A 201 36.80 9.64 59.53
CA SER A 201 38.02 9.01 60.05
C SER A 201 39.10 10.07 60.31
N THR A 202 39.76 10.00 61.48
CA THR A 202 40.84 10.92 61.90
C THR A 202 42.19 10.20 61.86
N TRP A 203 43.22 10.86 61.30
CA TRP A 203 44.51 10.28 60.98
C TRP A 203 45.67 11.07 61.61
N ASN A 204 46.53 10.35 62.36
CA ASN A 204 47.64 10.92 63.14
C ASN A 204 48.95 10.16 62.85
N GLY A 205 50.10 10.84 63.00
CA GLY A 205 51.42 10.20 63.04
C GLY A 205 52.02 9.90 61.66
N ILE A 206 52.07 10.91 60.79
CA ILE A 206 52.55 10.77 59.41
C ILE A 206 54.04 11.12 59.29
N THR A 207 54.79 10.33 58.51
CA THR A 207 56.26 10.44 58.38
C THR A 207 56.67 11.42 57.28
N ILE A 208 57.69 12.24 57.56
CA ILE A 208 58.25 13.25 56.63
C ILE A 208 58.71 12.62 55.32
N GLY A 209 58.47 13.31 54.19
CA GLY A 209 58.91 12.88 52.86
C GLY A 209 58.12 11.72 52.27
N THR A 210 56.99 11.36 52.87
CA THR A 210 56.15 10.25 52.40
C THR A 210 54.83 10.79 51.84
N VAL A 211 54.45 10.30 50.66
CA VAL A 211 53.14 10.53 50.06
C VAL A 211 52.20 9.42 50.48
N TYR A 212 51.10 9.77 51.11
CA TYR A 212 50.02 8.85 51.47
C TYR A 212 48.85 9.03 50.51
N VAL A 213 48.39 7.94 49.91
CA VAL A 213 47.17 7.92 49.11
C VAL A 213 46.10 7.19 49.91
N ILE A 214 45.07 7.93 50.29
CA ILE A 214 43.96 7.44 51.11
C ILE A 214 42.73 7.29 50.23
N SER A 215 42.16 6.10 50.22
CA SER A 215 40.91 5.76 49.54
C SER A 215 39.90 5.16 50.52
N VAL A 216 38.63 5.15 50.15
CA VAL A 216 37.56 4.54 50.93
C VAL A 216 36.70 3.70 50.00
N GLU A 217 36.24 2.59 50.51
CA GLU A 217 35.31 1.69 49.85
C GLU A 217 34.02 1.66 50.66
N VAL A 218 32.89 1.82 49.99
CA VAL A 218 31.55 1.68 50.60
C VAL A 218 30.80 0.62 49.82
N ASN A 219 30.45 -0.48 50.50
CA ASN A 219 29.80 -1.66 49.92
C ASN A 219 30.47 -2.22 48.65
N GLY A 220 31.81 -2.18 48.59
CA GLY A 220 32.59 -2.70 47.46
C GLY A 220 32.89 -1.69 46.35
N VAL A 221 32.25 -0.51 46.37
CA VAL A 221 32.53 0.57 45.42
C VAL A 221 33.61 1.48 45.98
N GLU A 222 34.71 1.58 45.25
CA GLU A 222 35.86 2.40 45.62
C GLU A 222 35.59 3.88 45.31
N SER A 223 36.15 4.76 46.13
CA SER A 223 36.06 6.20 45.91
C SER A 223 36.64 6.61 44.56
N ALA A 224 35.84 7.31 43.76
CA ALA A 224 36.23 7.87 42.46
C ALA A 224 37.40 8.86 42.57
N ASN A 225 37.62 9.42 43.76
CA ASN A 225 38.78 10.23 44.07
C ASN A 225 39.47 9.71 45.34
N SER A 226 40.81 9.74 45.35
CA SER A 226 41.61 9.55 46.55
C SER A 226 42.07 10.89 47.12
N ILE A 227 42.42 10.91 48.40
CA ILE A 227 43.10 12.06 49.01
C ILE A 227 44.58 11.72 49.11
N THR A 228 45.38 12.49 48.38
CA THR A 228 46.83 12.38 48.43
C THR A 228 47.38 13.43 49.37
N VAL A 229 48.12 12.99 50.38
CA VAL A 229 48.74 13.85 51.38
C VAL A 229 50.25 13.72 51.23
N LEU A 230 50.91 14.81 50.88
CA LEU A 230 52.37 14.90 50.85
C LEU A 230 52.84 15.51 52.16
N VAL A 231 53.71 14.80 52.85
CA VAL A 231 54.44 15.39 53.98
C VAL A 231 55.67 16.07 53.44
N VAL A 232 55.54 17.38 53.21
CA VAL A 232 56.61 18.25 52.69
C VAL A 232 57.57 18.72 53.77
N ASP A 233 58.78 19.04 53.30
CA ASP A 233 59.68 20.03 53.89
C ASP A 233 60.11 20.97 52.74
N GLY A 234 59.23 21.90 52.33
CA GLY A 234 59.48 23.02 51.40
C GLY A 234 60.04 22.76 49.96
N ASP A 235 59.22 23.12 48.95
CA ASP A 235 59.49 23.61 47.55
C ASP A 235 60.40 22.84 46.54
N THR A 236 59.82 22.26 45.44
CA THR A 236 60.13 22.36 43.95
C THR A 236 59.60 21.13 43.12
N PRO A 237 58.91 21.24 41.94
CA PRO A 237 58.37 20.08 41.18
C PRO A 237 59.18 19.60 39.93
N VAL A 238 59.10 18.29 39.62
CA VAL A 238 59.76 17.55 38.50
C VAL A 238 58.68 16.88 37.61
N VAL A 239 58.84 16.86 36.27
CA VAL A 239 57.94 16.11 35.35
C VAL A 239 58.25 14.63 35.43
N ILE A 240 57.29 13.82 35.89
CA ILE A 240 57.49 12.38 36.14
C ILE A 240 56.59 11.45 35.31
N ALA A 241 55.57 11.96 34.60
CA ALA A 241 54.66 11.16 33.75
C ALA A 241 53.79 12.01 32.79
N PHE A 242 53.34 11.42 31.67
CA PHE A 242 52.30 11.94 30.75
C PHE A 242 51.55 10.78 30.06
N THR A 243 50.36 11.04 29.49
CA THR A 243 49.56 10.03 28.77
C THR A 243 49.39 10.34 27.28
N VAL A 244 49.07 9.34 26.47
CA VAL A 244 48.61 9.49 25.09
C VAL A 244 47.08 9.39 25.04
N GLN A 245 46.45 10.26 24.26
CA GLN A 245 45.00 10.37 24.09
C GLN A 245 44.63 10.36 22.60
N ILE A 246 43.43 9.86 22.29
CA ILE A 246 42.82 9.88 20.95
C ILE A 246 41.64 10.84 20.97
N SER A 247 41.53 11.70 19.97
CA SER A 247 40.40 12.63 19.82
C SER A 247 40.06 12.86 18.34
N GLY A 248 38.81 13.23 18.03
CA GLY A 248 38.34 13.42 16.66
C GLY A 248 36.92 12.90 16.48
N SER A 249 36.44 12.87 15.23
CA SER A 249 35.08 12.44 14.86
C SER A 249 34.82 10.92 14.91
N ILE A 250 35.70 10.16 15.57
CA ILE A 250 35.64 8.69 15.75
C ILE A 250 35.11 8.32 17.16
N THR A 251 34.05 8.98 17.60
CA THR A 251 33.73 9.09 19.04
C THR A 251 33.14 7.86 19.71
N ASP A 252 32.77 6.84 18.95
CA ASP A 252 32.15 5.62 19.48
C ASP A 252 33.20 4.79 20.25
N GLU A 253 32.79 4.27 21.42
CA GLU A 253 33.63 3.41 22.27
C GLU A 253 33.09 1.99 22.22
N ASP A 254 34.00 1.02 22.04
CA ASP A 254 33.66 -0.40 22.10
C ASP A 254 33.32 -0.84 23.53
N SER A 255 32.96 -2.12 23.70
CA SER A 255 32.64 -2.67 25.03
C SER A 255 33.78 -2.61 26.04
N ASP A 256 35.01 -2.45 25.57
CA ASP A 256 36.23 -2.37 26.38
C ASP A 256 36.66 -0.91 26.64
N GLY A 257 35.93 0.07 26.10
CA GLY A 257 36.15 1.51 26.27
C GLY A 257 37.18 2.11 25.31
N TYR A 258 37.54 1.42 24.23
CA TYR A 258 38.45 1.91 23.19
C TYR A 258 37.69 2.60 22.07
N LYS A 259 38.32 3.60 21.43
CA LYS A 259 37.71 4.33 20.30
C LYS A 259 37.64 3.47 19.05
N GLU A 260 36.53 3.54 18.31
CA GLU A 260 36.33 2.82 17.06
C GLU A 260 36.55 3.72 15.82
N ALA A 261 37.26 3.24 14.81
CA ALA A 261 37.48 3.94 13.54
C ALA A 261 37.25 3.03 12.32
N ARG A 262 36.84 3.62 11.20
CA ARG A 262 36.65 2.95 9.90
C ARG A 262 37.74 3.33 8.90
N TYR A 263 37.79 2.62 7.78
CA TYR A 263 38.76 2.89 6.73
C TYR A 263 38.57 4.29 6.15
N GLY A 264 39.66 5.05 6.03
CA GLY A 264 39.64 6.45 5.58
C GLY A 264 39.28 7.47 6.66
N ASP A 265 38.86 7.04 7.87
CA ASP A 265 38.69 7.95 8.98
C ASP A 265 40.03 8.57 9.40
N SER A 266 39.96 9.80 9.90
CA SER A 266 41.10 10.54 10.41
C SER A 266 40.86 11.02 11.83
N PHE A 267 41.84 10.84 12.70
CA PHE A 267 41.77 11.21 14.10
C PHE A 267 43.09 11.81 14.61
N THR A 268 43.02 12.49 15.74
CA THR A 268 44.17 13.16 16.36
C THR A 268 44.70 12.32 17.51
N VAL A 269 46.01 12.04 17.47
CA VAL A 269 46.76 11.43 18.58
C VAL A 269 47.54 12.53 19.27
N SER A 270 47.40 12.66 20.59
CA SER A 270 48.03 13.75 21.36
C SER A 270 48.58 13.30 22.71
N ALA A 271 49.66 13.94 23.16
CA ALA A 271 50.23 13.78 24.48
C ALA A 271 49.58 14.76 25.48
N ASP A 272 49.17 14.24 26.63
CA ASP A 272 48.55 15.00 27.72
C ASP A 272 49.42 14.95 28.99
N PHE A 273 49.91 16.12 29.40
CA PHE A 273 50.73 16.35 30.60
C PHE A 273 49.90 16.81 31.81
N GLY A 274 48.58 16.86 31.71
CA GLY A 274 47.72 17.43 32.74
C GLY A 274 47.95 18.94 32.91
N SER A 275 48.24 19.38 34.14
CA SER A 275 48.41 20.81 34.50
C SER A 275 49.85 21.34 34.35
N LEU A 276 50.80 20.51 33.93
CA LEU A 276 52.20 20.90 33.75
C LEU A 276 52.38 21.68 32.44
N LEU A 277 52.80 22.94 32.56
CA LEU A 277 53.23 23.75 31.41
C LEU A 277 54.66 23.35 31.04
N VAL A 278 54.79 22.57 29.97
CA VAL A 278 56.08 22.26 29.33
C VAL A 278 56.17 23.10 28.06
N GLU A 279 57.14 24.02 27.99
CA GLU A 279 57.37 24.82 26.78
C GLU A 279 58.08 23.98 25.71
N ASN A 280 57.47 23.89 24.52
CA ASN A 280 58.01 23.22 23.31
C ASN A 280 58.42 21.75 23.50
N PRO A 281 57.50 20.86 23.94
CA PRO A 281 57.85 19.46 24.15
C PRO A 281 58.13 18.74 22.82
N THR A 282 59.19 17.93 22.80
CA THR A 282 59.60 17.13 21.65
C THR A 282 59.36 15.64 21.93
N PHE A 283 58.87 14.89 20.94
CA PHE A 283 58.48 13.49 21.10
C PHE A 283 59.08 12.55 20.05
N ASP A 284 59.28 11.30 20.46
CA ASP A 284 59.33 10.15 19.56
C ASP A 284 58.01 9.39 19.65
N TRP A 285 57.22 9.42 18.56
CA TRP A 285 55.94 8.70 18.45
C TRP A 285 56.13 7.31 17.84
N PHE A 286 55.35 6.35 18.34
CA PHE A 286 55.35 4.98 17.82
C PHE A 286 53.93 4.49 17.59
N VAL A 287 53.72 3.77 16.49
CA VAL A 287 52.49 3.04 16.18
C VAL A 287 52.80 1.55 16.08
N LYS A 288 51.83 0.73 16.43
CA LYS A 288 51.87 -0.71 16.23
C LYS A 288 50.49 -1.18 15.79
N GLU A 289 50.45 -1.93 14.70
CA GLU A 289 49.30 -2.74 14.30
C GLU A 289 49.26 -3.99 15.18
N GLU A 290 48.08 -4.35 15.68
CA GLU A 290 47.78 -5.56 16.44
C GLU A 290 48.98 -6.36 17.00
N SER A 291 49.42 -7.43 16.32
CA SER A 291 50.52 -8.31 16.75
C SER A 291 51.91 -7.89 16.25
N GLY A 292 52.02 -6.77 15.52
CA GLY A 292 53.23 -6.28 14.84
C GLY A 292 54.33 -5.72 15.74
N GLU A 293 55.40 -5.21 15.12
CA GLU A 293 56.46 -4.47 15.83
C GLU A 293 56.14 -2.98 15.91
N TRP A 294 56.67 -2.30 16.94
CA TRP A 294 56.51 -0.85 17.07
C TRP A 294 57.31 -0.13 16.00
N GLN A 295 56.63 0.64 15.15
CA GLN A 295 57.23 1.50 14.15
C GLN A 295 57.30 2.94 14.64
N LYS A 296 58.45 3.61 14.40
CA LYS A 296 58.62 5.02 14.75
C LYS A 296 57.98 5.90 13.67
N LEU A 297 57.16 6.85 14.09
CA LEU A 297 56.53 7.84 13.21
C LEU A 297 57.40 9.10 13.08
N GLU A 298 57.30 9.80 11.95
CA GLU A 298 58.03 11.06 11.68
C GLU A 298 57.34 12.31 12.28
N TYR A 299 56.67 12.16 13.43
CA TYR A 299 56.06 13.26 14.16
C TYR A 299 56.89 13.59 15.41
N THR A 300 57.07 14.88 15.69
CA THR A 300 57.86 15.34 16.86
C THR A 300 57.10 16.30 17.79
N THR A 301 55.91 16.72 17.39
CA THR A 301 55.02 17.64 18.12
C THR A 301 54.19 16.91 19.17
N SER A 302 53.52 17.68 20.04
CA SER A 302 52.63 17.14 21.09
C SER A 302 51.35 16.50 20.56
N SER A 303 51.01 16.69 19.28
CA SER A 303 49.93 15.99 18.60
C SER A 303 50.17 15.87 17.09
N PHE A 304 49.48 14.93 16.46
CA PHE A 304 49.43 14.74 15.01
C PHE A 304 48.10 14.10 14.59
N THR A 305 47.76 14.18 13.30
CA THR A 305 46.60 13.49 12.72
C THR A 305 47.06 12.19 12.07
N TYR A 306 46.32 11.11 12.32
CA TYR A 306 46.52 9.79 11.73
C TYR A 306 45.29 9.40 10.93
N THR A 307 45.48 8.85 9.74
CA THR A 307 44.41 8.35 8.85
C THR A 307 44.53 6.83 8.75
N VAL A 308 43.40 6.13 8.84
CA VAL A 308 43.38 4.66 8.71
C VAL A 308 43.56 4.29 7.23
N GLU A 309 44.71 3.67 6.91
CA GLU A 309 45.10 3.31 5.55
C GLU A 309 45.04 1.80 5.25
N ASP A 310 44.95 0.95 6.28
CA ASP A 310 44.84 -0.52 6.14
C ASP A 310 43.42 -1.00 6.49
N ARG A 311 42.89 -1.95 5.69
CA ARG A 311 41.54 -2.53 5.81
C ARG A 311 41.51 -3.87 6.55
N ASP A 312 42.68 -4.43 6.85
CA ASP A 312 42.85 -5.77 7.42
C ASP A 312 43.41 -5.73 8.87
N VAL A 313 43.53 -4.54 9.47
CA VAL A 313 44.04 -4.37 10.84
C VAL A 313 42.88 -4.34 11.84
N GLU A 314 42.96 -5.15 12.90
CA GLU A 314 41.94 -5.14 13.96
C GLU A 314 42.02 -3.90 14.86
N TYR A 315 43.23 -3.42 15.15
CA TYR A 315 43.45 -2.21 15.94
C TYR A 315 44.83 -1.60 15.76
N TYR A 316 44.93 -0.30 16.01
CA TYR A 316 46.18 0.43 16.12
C TYR A 316 46.46 0.80 17.59
N SER A 317 47.71 0.63 17.99
CA SER A 317 48.23 1.06 19.30
C SER A 317 49.25 2.17 19.13
N PHE A 318 49.18 3.20 19.98
CA PHE A 318 50.05 4.37 19.97
C PHE A 318 50.73 4.59 21.31
N LYS A 319 52.02 4.93 21.28
CA LYS A 319 52.77 5.38 22.46
C LYS A 319 53.75 6.48 22.07
N ALA A 320 54.24 7.21 23.07
CA ALA A 320 55.22 8.27 22.85
C ALA A 320 56.36 8.21 23.88
N THR A 321 57.47 8.84 23.55
CA THR A 321 58.55 9.17 24.50
C THR A 321 58.85 10.66 24.41
N TYR A 322 58.67 11.37 25.52
CA TYR A 322 59.05 12.77 25.66
C TYR A 322 60.57 12.88 25.77
N LYS A 323 61.17 13.81 25.01
CA LYS A 323 62.60 14.07 24.95
C LYS A 323 62.94 15.31 25.78
N GLY A 324 63.38 15.10 27.01
CA GLY A 324 63.83 16.13 27.96
C GLY A 324 65.23 15.83 28.53
N ASP A 325 65.55 16.36 29.72
CA ASP A 325 66.82 16.07 30.42
C ASP A 325 66.95 14.58 30.80
N GLU A 326 65.83 13.92 31.08
CA GLU A 326 65.68 12.47 31.06
C GLU A 326 64.53 12.11 30.11
N ASP A 327 64.71 11.06 29.30
CA ASP A 327 63.68 10.55 28.41
C ASP A 327 62.55 9.91 29.24
N VAL A 328 61.33 10.41 29.08
CA VAL A 328 60.17 9.91 29.82
C VAL A 328 59.24 9.18 28.83
N PRO A 329 58.95 7.88 28.98
CA PRO A 329 57.95 7.19 28.18
C PRO A 329 56.52 7.54 28.64
N SER A 330 55.54 7.45 27.74
CA SER A 330 54.13 7.59 28.10
C SER A 330 53.71 6.51 29.11
N SER A 331 52.86 6.87 30.07
CA SER A 331 52.38 5.94 31.11
C SER A 331 51.30 4.97 30.63
N ASN A 332 50.72 5.22 29.46
CA ASN A 332 49.76 4.35 28.78
C ASN A 332 50.12 4.14 27.30
N VAL A 333 49.44 3.16 26.70
CA VAL A 333 49.32 2.96 25.26
C VAL A 333 47.88 3.29 24.90
N ALA A 334 47.67 4.19 23.94
CA ALA A 334 46.34 4.48 23.42
C ALA A 334 46.01 3.50 22.29
N ARG A 335 44.80 2.95 22.29
CA ARG A 335 44.33 2.01 21.27
C ARG A 335 43.11 2.58 20.54
N VAL A 336 43.04 2.30 19.24
CA VAL A 336 41.87 2.55 18.38
C VAL A 336 41.53 1.24 17.70
N ASP A 337 40.32 0.75 17.93
CA ASP A 337 39.78 -0.46 17.33
C ASP A 337 39.18 -0.17 15.96
N PHE A 338 39.36 -1.11 15.04
CA PHE A 338 38.86 -1.00 13.68
C PHE A 338 37.55 -1.74 13.53
N VAL A 339 36.54 -1.07 12.99
CA VAL A 339 35.22 -1.67 12.73
C VAL A 339 34.97 -1.77 11.23
N ASP A 340 34.67 -2.98 10.79
CA ASP A 340 34.31 -3.26 9.40
C ASP A 340 33.01 -2.55 9.01
N ALA A 341 32.95 -2.04 7.78
CA ALA A 341 31.72 -1.49 7.23
C ALA A 341 30.66 -2.59 7.00
N THR A 342 29.39 -2.25 7.24
CA THR A 342 28.26 -3.16 7.03
C THR A 342 27.86 -3.13 5.56
N LEU A 343 27.72 -4.30 4.93
CA LEU A 343 27.18 -4.43 3.59
C LEU A 343 25.66 -4.30 3.62
N GLU A 344 25.14 -3.20 3.09
CA GLU A 344 23.70 -2.95 3.04
C GLU A 344 22.99 -3.81 1.99
N GLN A 345 21.66 -3.89 2.08
CA GLN A 345 20.83 -4.63 1.13
C GLN A 345 21.07 -4.12 -0.31
N VAL A 346 21.40 -5.04 -1.21
CA VAL A 346 21.62 -4.72 -2.62
C VAL A 346 20.29 -4.49 -3.36
N ALA A 347 20.25 -3.45 -4.19
CA ALA A 347 19.19 -3.17 -5.17
C ALA A 347 19.71 -3.36 -6.61
N LEU A 348 18.79 -3.44 -7.57
CA LEU A 348 19.10 -3.50 -9.00
C LEU A 348 18.52 -2.29 -9.71
N LEU A 349 19.37 -1.58 -10.45
CA LEU A 349 18.93 -0.68 -11.50
C LEU A 349 18.95 -1.45 -12.82
N ALA A 350 18.00 -1.16 -13.70
CA ALA A 350 17.90 -1.77 -15.01
C ALA A 350 17.85 -0.72 -16.12
N SER A 351 18.24 -1.10 -17.34
CA SER A 351 18.07 -0.26 -18.54
C SER A 351 16.62 -0.06 -18.94
N GLN A 352 15.73 -0.97 -18.52
CA GLN A 352 14.28 -0.87 -18.68
C GLN A 352 13.59 -0.74 -17.32
N ASP A 353 12.34 -0.27 -17.31
CA ASP A 353 11.57 -0.11 -16.08
C ASP A 353 11.32 -1.47 -15.40
N VAL A 354 11.61 -1.52 -14.10
CA VAL A 354 11.30 -2.67 -13.25
C VAL A 354 9.96 -2.41 -12.57
N VAL A 355 8.94 -3.18 -12.95
CA VAL A 355 7.61 -3.10 -12.37
C VAL A 355 7.32 -4.39 -11.62
N ASP A 356 7.05 -4.27 -10.31
CA ASP A 356 6.81 -5.40 -9.39
C ASP A 356 7.90 -6.48 -9.44
N GLY A 357 9.16 -6.04 -9.55
CA GLY A 357 10.32 -6.93 -9.63
C GLY A 357 10.45 -7.66 -10.96
N LYS A 358 9.68 -7.26 -11.99
CA LYS A 358 9.75 -7.79 -13.35
C LYS A 358 10.15 -6.73 -14.37
N ILE A 359 10.84 -7.16 -15.41
CA ILE A 359 11.05 -6.42 -16.65
C ILE A 359 10.35 -7.24 -17.72
N GLN A 360 9.42 -6.63 -18.46
CA GLN A 360 8.61 -7.36 -19.43
C GLN A 360 8.88 -6.88 -20.86
N GLN A 361 8.96 -7.82 -21.80
CA GLN A 361 9.13 -7.54 -23.22
C GLN A 361 8.25 -8.43 -24.08
N ASN A 362 7.83 -7.92 -25.24
CA ASN A 362 7.09 -8.67 -26.25
C ASN A 362 8.07 -9.37 -27.21
N VAL A 363 7.90 -10.68 -27.37
CA VAL A 363 8.75 -11.55 -28.21
C VAL A 363 8.59 -11.27 -29.70
N TYR A 364 7.42 -10.83 -30.15
CA TYR A 364 7.16 -10.53 -31.56
C TYR A 364 7.49 -9.08 -31.95
N ASP A 365 7.76 -8.22 -30.96
CA ASP A 365 8.31 -6.89 -31.17
C ASP A 365 9.85 -6.92 -31.17
N THR A 366 10.46 -5.76 -31.37
CA THR A 366 11.92 -5.63 -31.25
C THR A 366 12.30 -5.66 -29.78
N MET A 367 12.87 -6.78 -29.31
CA MET A 367 13.40 -6.92 -27.95
C MET A 367 14.76 -6.21 -27.81
N GLU A 368 15.04 -5.72 -26.60
CA GLU A 368 16.29 -5.08 -26.22
C GLU A 368 17.02 -5.89 -25.14
N ASP A 369 18.35 -5.92 -25.21
CA ASP A 369 19.18 -6.46 -24.13
C ASP A 369 18.90 -5.76 -22.81
N VAL A 370 18.92 -6.53 -21.72
CA VAL A 370 18.63 -6.00 -20.37
C VAL A 370 19.94 -5.79 -19.62
N VAL A 371 20.29 -4.53 -19.37
CA VAL A 371 21.47 -4.16 -18.57
C VAL A 371 21.06 -3.95 -17.12
N LEU A 372 21.59 -4.77 -16.23
CA LEU A 372 21.35 -4.74 -14.79
C LEU A 372 22.59 -4.24 -14.06
N THR A 373 22.43 -3.27 -13.16
CA THR A 373 23.52 -2.73 -12.33
C THR A 373 23.17 -2.88 -10.86
N ALA A 374 24.04 -3.57 -10.11
CA ALA A 374 23.92 -3.69 -8.67
C ALA A 374 24.21 -2.35 -7.98
N VAL A 375 23.40 -1.99 -7.00
CA VAL A 375 23.56 -0.78 -6.18
C VAL A 375 23.51 -1.15 -4.70
N TRP A 376 24.47 -0.64 -3.94
CA TRP A 376 24.62 -0.83 -2.50
C TRP A 376 25.25 0.45 -1.91
N ASN A 377 25.70 0.41 -0.66
CA ASN A 377 26.48 1.49 -0.02
C ASN A 377 27.91 1.62 -0.61
N GLU A 378 28.03 1.87 -1.92
CA GLU A 378 29.30 1.94 -2.69
C GLU A 378 30.25 3.04 -2.17
N SER A 379 29.73 4.07 -1.48
CA SER A 379 30.55 5.11 -0.85
C SER A 379 31.37 4.60 0.34
N GLU A 380 30.88 3.58 1.05
CA GLU A 380 31.56 2.97 2.19
C GLU A 380 32.34 1.72 1.77
N LEU A 381 31.77 0.93 0.85
CA LEU A 381 32.36 -0.29 0.33
C LEU A 381 32.51 -0.17 -1.20
N PRO A 382 33.65 0.34 -1.71
CA PRO A 382 33.84 0.49 -3.15
C PRO A 382 33.79 -0.85 -3.90
N SER A 383 33.50 -0.79 -5.21
CA SER A 383 33.29 -1.99 -6.03
C SER A 383 34.48 -2.95 -6.14
N ASP A 384 35.69 -2.51 -5.81
CA ASP A 384 36.91 -3.31 -5.85
C ASP A 384 37.12 -4.21 -4.61
N VAL A 385 36.41 -3.95 -3.51
CA VAL A 385 36.47 -4.77 -2.27
C VAL A 385 35.34 -5.77 -2.14
N VAL A 386 34.31 -5.66 -2.97
CA VAL A 386 33.17 -6.59 -2.99
C VAL A 386 33.28 -7.52 -4.19
N THR A 387 32.62 -8.68 -4.09
CA THR A 387 32.53 -9.63 -5.21
C THR A 387 31.10 -9.78 -5.66
N PHE A 388 30.91 -9.87 -6.98
CA PHE A 388 29.61 -10.05 -7.62
C PHE A 388 29.47 -11.46 -8.17
N GLU A 389 28.35 -12.10 -7.88
CA GLU A 389 27.96 -13.38 -8.46
C GLU A 389 26.57 -13.25 -9.10
N TRP A 390 26.55 -13.30 -10.43
CA TRP A 390 25.32 -13.27 -11.22
C TRP A 390 24.84 -14.69 -11.53
N ARG A 391 23.55 -14.93 -11.36
CA ARG A 391 22.89 -16.19 -11.74
C ARG A 391 21.65 -15.92 -12.58
N VAL A 392 21.45 -16.72 -13.62
CA VAL A 392 20.22 -16.74 -14.43
C VAL A 392 19.58 -18.12 -14.25
N ASP A 393 18.34 -18.18 -13.79
CA ASP A 393 17.63 -19.42 -13.43
C ASP A 393 18.47 -20.33 -12.51
N GLY A 394 19.22 -19.71 -11.59
CA GLY A 394 20.14 -20.40 -10.68
C GLY A 394 21.48 -20.83 -11.28
N VAL A 395 21.70 -20.66 -12.59
CA VAL A 395 22.95 -20.97 -13.29
C VAL A 395 23.93 -19.81 -13.17
N LEU A 396 25.12 -20.08 -12.64
CA LEU A 396 26.21 -19.12 -12.48
C LEU A 396 26.69 -18.56 -13.84
N GLN A 397 26.78 -17.24 -13.94
CA GLN A 397 27.29 -16.53 -15.10
C GLN A 397 28.78 -16.24 -14.97
N ALA A 398 29.46 -16.03 -16.10
CA ALA A 398 30.89 -15.70 -16.13
C ALA A 398 31.19 -14.25 -15.70
N GLU A 399 30.18 -13.37 -15.75
CA GLU A 399 30.31 -11.97 -15.37
C GLU A 399 30.49 -11.82 -13.85
N THR A 400 31.47 -11.01 -13.45
CA THR A 400 31.86 -10.78 -12.05
C THR A 400 31.96 -9.30 -11.69
N SER A 401 31.58 -8.40 -12.59
CA SER A 401 31.52 -6.96 -12.34
C SER A 401 30.14 -6.54 -11.78
N LYS A 402 30.03 -5.26 -11.42
CA LYS A 402 28.80 -4.68 -10.86
C LYS A 402 27.64 -4.59 -11.87
N THR A 403 27.93 -4.75 -13.16
CA THR A 403 26.95 -4.65 -14.24
C THR A 403 26.89 -5.97 -15.01
N PHE A 404 25.69 -6.44 -15.30
CA PHE A 404 25.43 -7.66 -16.06
C PHE A 404 24.47 -7.35 -17.21
N THR A 405 24.76 -7.86 -18.41
CA THR A 405 23.87 -7.71 -19.57
C THR A 405 23.26 -9.07 -19.89
N PHE A 406 21.94 -9.15 -19.92
CA PHE A 406 21.20 -10.30 -20.41
C PHE A 406 20.92 -10.12 -21.90
N ASP A 407 21.48 -11.03 -22.71
CA ASP A 407 21.31 -11.10 -24.16
C ASP A 407 19.98 -11.78 -24.52
N VAL A 408 19.16 -11.11 -25.32
CA VAL A 408 17.82 -11.58 -25.72
C VAL A 408 17.81 -12.44 -26.99
N ASP A 409 18.92 -12.57 -27.73
CA ASP A 409 18.98 -13.29 -29.02
C ASP A 409 18.52 -14.75 -28.93
N GLY A 410 18.56 -15.35 -27.74
CA GLY A 410 18.11 -16.72 -27.47
C GLY A 410 16.61 -16.88 -27.16
N ILE A 411 15.84 -15.80 -27.07
CA ILE A 411 14.42 -15.82 -26.70
C ILE A 411 13.57 -15.87 -27.96
N THR A 412 12.80 -16.95 -28.12
CA THR A 412 11.94 -17.16 -29.31
C THR A 412 10.49 -17.49 -28.98
N ALA A 413 10.14 -17.54 -27.70
CA ALA A 413 8.80 -17.87 -27.20
C ALA A 413 8.62 -17.30 -25.79
N ALA A 414 7.37 -17.18 -25.33
CA ALA A 414 7.09 -16.69 -23.99
C ALA A 414 7.80 -17.52 -22.89
N CYS A 415 8.49 -16.83 -21.99
CA CYS A 415 9.20 -17.45 -20.87
C CYS A 415 9.53 -16.43 -19.78
N GLU A 416 9.88 -16.91 -18.59
CA GLU A 416 10.45 -16.08 -17.53
C GLU A 416 11.89 -16.50 -17.23
N LYS A 417 12.74 -15.52 -16.91
CA LYS A 417 14.12 -15.70 -16.49
C LYS A 417 14.34 -15.00 -15.16
N THR A 418 14.76 -15.75 -14.15
CA THR A 418 15.11 -15.15 -12.85
C THR A 418 16.59 -14.78 -12.84
N VAL A 419 16.90 -13.49 -12.79
CA VAL A 419 18.26 -13.00 -12.63
C VAL A 419 18.50 -12.63 -11.18
N LYS A 420 19.54 -13.21 -10.57
CA LYS A 420 19.96 -12.96 -9.19
C LYS A 420 21.36 -12.38 -9.18
N VAL A 421 21.57 -11.28 -8.46
CA VAL A 421 22.90 -10.82 -8.06
C VAL A 421 23.13 -11.12 -6.59
N THR A 422 24.28 -11.70 -6.28
CA THR A 422 24.77 -11.86 -4.91
C THR A 422 26.02 -11.02 -4.75
N VAL A 423 26.01 -10.11 -3.77
CA VAL A 423 27.16 -9.26 -3.43
C VAL A 423 27.73 -9.75 -2.11
N ARG A 424 29.05 -9.93 -2.05
CA ARG A 424 29.74 -10.39 -0.84
C ARG A 424 30.88 -9.46 -0.45
N TYR A 425 30.97 -9.21 0.85
CA TYR A 425 32.06 -8.50 1.51
C TYR A 425 32.45 -9.29 2.76
N LYS A 426 33.68 -9.84 2.79
CA LYS A 426 34.13 -10.75 3.86
C LYS A 426 33.09 -11.85 4.15
N ALA A 427 32.56 -11.94 5.38
CA ALA A 427 31.53 -12.91 5.76
C ALA A 427 30.09 -12.47 5.42
N GLN A 428 29.89 -11.21 5.01
CA GLN A 428 28.58 -10.63 4.73
C GLN A 428 28.13 -11.00 3.31
N THR A 429 26.85 -11.36 3.17
CA THR A 429 26.26 -11.73 1.87
C THR A 429 24.87 -11.14 1.78
N VAL A 430 24.63 -10.33 0.75
CA VAL A 430 23.32 -9.80 0.39
C VAL A 430 22.97 -10.21 -1.04
N TYR A 431 21.69 -10.27 -1.34
CA TYR A 431 21.24 -10.60 -2.70
C TYR A 431 19.92 -9.95 -3.02
N THR A 432 19.64 -9.82 -4.31
CA THR A 432 18.34 -9.44 -4.83
C THR A 432 18.09 -10.13 -6.18
N THR A 433 16.85 -10.11 -6.63
CA THR A 433 16.41 -10.78 -7.86
C THR A 433 15.51 -9.89 -8.69
N VAL A 434 15.57 -10.04 -10.00
CA VAL A 434 14.61 -9.50 -10.97
C VAL A 434 14.16 -10.62 -11.90
N ILE A 435 12.91 -10.58 -12.35
CA ILE A 435 12.37 -11.52 -13.33
C ILE A 435 12.32 -10.83 -14.69
N LEU A 436 12.96 -11.39 -15.70
CA LEU A 436 12.74 -10.98 -17.09
C LEU A 436 11.58 -11.82 -17.63
N SER A 437 10.48 -11.18 -17.99
CA SER A 437 9.25 -11.82 -18.45
C SER A 437 9.05 -11.52 -19.92
N PHE A 438 9.14 -12.56 -20.75
CA PHE A 438 8.94 -12.44 -22.19
C PHE A 438 7.55 -12.99 -22.51
N VAL A 439 6.69 -12.16 -23.10
CA VAL A 439 5.32 -12.51 -23.48
C VAL A 439 5.18 -12.51 -25.00
N GLU A 440 4.26 -13.32 -25.54
CA GLU A 440 3.99 -13.35 -26.98
C GLU A 440 3.34 -12.05 -27.47
N GLU A 441 2.39 -11.53 -26.70
CA GLU A 441 1.74 -10.24 -26.92
C GLU A 441 1.29 -9.70 -25.56
N PHE A 442 1.16 -8.38 -25.43
CA PHE A 442 0.57 -7.82 -24.22
C PHE A 442 -0.93 -8.11 -24.22
N LEU A 443 -1.40 -8.76 -23.16
CA LEU A 443 -2.83 -8.95 -22.98
C LEU A 443 -3.48 -7.63 -22.56
N GLN A 444 -4.70 -7.41 -23.02
CA GLN A 444 -5.47 -6.24 -22.64
C GLN A 444 -5.94 -6.33 -21.18
N ILE A 445 -5.82 -5.24 -20.43
CA ILE A 445 -6.29 -5.18 -19.04
C ILE A 445 -7.82 -5.34 -19.00
N GLN A 446 -8.30 -6.30 -18.20
CA GLN A 446 -9.72 -6.59 -18.02
C GLN A 446 -10.25 -6.12 -16.65
N LYS A 447 -9.39 -6.09 -15.62
CA LYS A 447 -9.75 -5.60 -14.28
C LYS A 447 -8.51 -5.13 -13.54
N VAL A 448 -8.65 -4.02 -12.81
CA VAL A 448 -7.69 -3.53 -11.82
C VAL A 448 -8.25 -3.76 -10.41
N THR A 449 -7.48 -4.43 -9.55
CA THR A 449 -7.82 -4.71 -8.15
C THR A 449 -6.79 -4.07 -7.24
N LEU A 450 -7.19 -3.66 -6.04
CA LEU A 450 -6.28 -3.09 -5.05
C LEU A 450 -6.07 -4.04 -3.88
N ASP A 451 -4.80 -4.27 -3.55
CA ASP A 451 -4.37 -5.06 -2.40
C ASP A 451 -3.71 -4.16 -1.36
N VAL A 452 -4.16 -4.26 -0.11
CA VAL A 452 -3.56 -3.52 1.02
C VAL A 452 -2.60 -4.42 1.77
N THR A 453 -1.36 -3.96 1.93
CA THR A 453 -0.36 -4.63 2.75
C THR A 453 -0.76 -4.53 4.22
N GLN A 454 -1.17 -5.65 4.81
CA GLN A 454 -1.52 -5.73 6.22
C GLN A 454 -0.28 -5.84 7.10
N THR A 455 -0.30 -5.14 8.23
CA THR A 455 0.77 -5.11 9.23
C THR A 455 0.18 -5.12 10.64
N SER A 456 1.01 -5.09 11.70
CA SER A 456 0.51 -4.85 13.06
C SER A 456 -0.19 -3.49 13.19
N LYS A 457 0.16 -2.51 12.34
CA LYS A 457 -0.41 -1.17 12.32
C LYS A 457 -1.60 -1.01 11.37
N VAL A 458 -1.77 -1.87 10.36
CA VAL A 458 -2.88 -1.77 9.38
C VAL A 458 -3.57 -3.10 9.23
N GLY A 459 -4.89 -3.14 9.42
CA GLY A 459 -5.67 -4.37 9.28
C GLY A 459 -7.13 -4.13 8.92
N TRP A 460 -7.83 -5.21 8.64
CA TRP A 460 -9.26 -5.19 8.29
C TRP A 460 -10.13 -4.51 9.34
N LEU A 461 -11.17 -3.83 8.87
CA LEU A 461 -12.24 -3.31 9.71
C LEU A 461 -13.44 -4.27 9.67
N GLY A 462 -13.42 -5.27 10.54
CA GLY A 462 -14.52 -6.25 10.67
C GLY A 462 -14.59 -7.19 9.46
N GLU A 463 -15.81 -7.54 9.04
CA GLU A 463 -16.09 -8.38 7.87
C GLU A 463 -16.32 -7.56 6.58
N LEU A 464 -16.13 -6.24 6.63
CA LEU A 464 -16.34 -5.34 5.49
C LEU A 464 -15.24 -5.56 4.45
N ARG A 465 -15.61 -6.08 3.27
CA ARG A 465 -14.71 -6.21 2.13
C ARG A 465 -14.21 -4.81 1.70
N SER A 466 -12.94 -4.73 1.35
CA SER A 466 -12.25 -3.49 0.93
C SER A 466 -12.18 -2.34 1.95
N THR A 467 -12.41 -2.60 3.25
CA THR A 467 -12.34 -1.57 4.30
C THR A 467 -11.33 -1.94 5.39
N TYR A 468 -10.42 -1.01 5.69
CA TYR A 468 -9.29 -1.17 6.59
C TYR A 468 -9.23 -0.08 7.64
N LYS A 469 -8.43 -0.31 8.68
CA LYS A 469 -8.11 0.67 9.73
C LYS A 469 -6.63 0.69 10.07
N VAL A 470 -6.17 1.83 10.58
CA VAL A 470 -4.86 1.99 11.20
C VAL A 470 -4.97 1.82 12.72
N ASN A 471 -4.30 0.81 13.27
CA ASN A 471 -4.25 0.53 14.70
C ASN A 471 -3.36 1.57 15.40
N GLY A 472 -3.94 2.28 16.38
CA GLY A 472 -3.23 3.29 17.16
C GLY A 472 -3.13 4.66 16.49
N ALA A 473 -3.87 4.91 15.40
CA ALA A 473 -3.91 6.22 14.77
C ALA A 473 -4.36 7.31 15.76
N THR A 474 -3.70 8.46 15.68
CA THR A 474 -4.03 9.68 16.42
C THR A 474 -4.22 10.85 15.46
N THR A 475 -4.74 11.97 15.95
CA THR A 475 -4.92 13.18 15.12
C THR A 475 -3.60 13.77 14.64
N SER A 476 -2.52 13.64 15.41
CA SER A 476 -1.17 14.09 15.03
C SER A 476 -0.38 13.04 14.25
N GLU A 477 -0.71 11.75 14.41
CA GLU A 477 -0.06 10.62 13.74
C GLU A 477 -1.11 9.67 13.15
N PRO A 478 -1.71 10.03 12.00
CA PRO A 478 -2.70 9.20 11.32
C PRO A 478 -2.10 7.93 10.68
N GLY A 479 -0.79 7.91 10.46
CA GLY A 479 -0.06 6.77 9.90
C GLY A 479 -0.03 6.74 8.38
N SER A 480 0.34 5.59 7.83
CA SER A 480 0.41 5.34 6.38
C SER A 480 -0.06 3.93 6.06
N VAL A 481 -0.38 3.69 4.79
CA VAL A 481 -0.78 2.38 4.27
C VAL A 481 -0.01 2.10 2.99
N THR A 482 0.36 0.83 2.76
CA THR A 482 0.93 0.42 1.47
C THR A 482 -0.14 -0.31 0.67
N VAL A 483 -0.39 0.16 -0.54
CA VAL A 483 -1.41 -0.38 -1.45
C VAL A 483 -0.76 -0.73 -2.77
N SER A 484 -1.15 -1.85 -3.35
CA SER A 484 -0.66 -2.34 -4.64
C SER A 484 -1.83 -2.53 -5.62
N ALA A 485 -1.63 -2.17 -6.88
CA ALA A 485 -2.61 -2.32 -7.95
C ALA A 485 -2.26 -3.57 -8.78
N VAL A 486 -3.20 -4.51 -8.82
CA VAL A 486 -3.06 -5.79 -9.51
C VAL A 486 -3.96 -5.79 -10.73
N VAL A 487 -3.40 -6.15 -11.88
CA VAL A 487 -4.10 -6.22 -13.16
C VAL A 487 -4.39 -7.67 -13.52
N THR A 488 -5.51 -7.90 -14.21
CA THR A 488 -5.85 -9.23 -14.76
C THR A 488 -6.30 -9.09 -16.22
N PRO A 489 -6.02 -10.10 -17.07
CA PRO A 489 -5.26 -11.33 -16.80
C PRO A 489 -3.74 -11.10 -16.62
N ASP A 490 -3.01 -12.12 -16.17
CA ASP A 490 -1.55 -12.10 -16.16
C ASP A 490 -1.00 -12.00 -17.59
N GLY A 491 0.03 -11.18 -17.82
CA GLY A 491 0.61 -10.96 -19.15
C GLY A 491 0.20 -9.64 -19.82
N THR A 492 -0.53 -8.78 -19.09
CA THR A 492 -0.74 -7.38 -19.49
C THR A 492 0.56 -6.59 -19.46
N ASN A 493 0.58 -5.44 -20.14
CA ASN A 493 1.72 -4.54 -20.19
C ASN A 493 2.06 -4.01 -18.79
N LEU A 494 3.13 -4.53 -18.19
CA LEU A 494 3.56 -4.10 -16.86
C LEU A 494 4.01 -2.63 -16.83
N ALA A 495 4.54 -2.10 -17.94
CA ALA A 495 4.97 -0.70 -18.05
C ALA A 495 3.79 0.29 -18.16
N ALA A 496 2.55 -0.18 -18.27
CA ALA A 496 1.40 0.71 -18.38
C ALA A 496 1.27 1.60 -17.14
N ASN A 497 1.22 2.91 -17.36
CA ASN A 497 1.21 3.92 -16.29
C ASN A 497 0.11 3.64 -15.23
N CYS A 498 0.50 3.64 -13.96
CA CYS A 498 -0.43 3.59 -12.84
C CYS A 498 -0.67 5.01 -12.32
N THR A 499 -1.93 5.42 -12.23
CA THR A 499 -2.30 6.70 -11.61
C THR A 499 -3.04 6.43 -10.31
N TRP A 500 -2.44 6.82 -9.17
CA TRP A 500 -3.08 6.68 -7.86
C TRP A 500 -3.88 7.92 -7.51
N THR A 501 -5.12 7.73 -7.08
CA THR A 501 -5.99 8.79 -6.60
C THR A 501 -6.39 8.51 -5.15
N ILE A 502 -6.28 9.53 -4.31
CA ILE A 502 -6.73 9.50 -2.92
C ILE A 502 -7.71 10.64 -2.67
N ARG A 503 -8.81 10.29 -2.01
CA ARG A 503 -9.85 11.19 -1.56
C ARG A 503 -9.97 11.13 -0.05
N ASP A 504 -9.84 12.27 0.59
CA ASP A 504 -10.03 12.43 2.03
C ASP A 504 -10.76 13.75 2.34
N MET A 505 -10.68 14.23 3.57
CA MET A 505 -11.34 15.48 3.99
C MET A 505 -10.83 16.73 3.25
N ALA A 506 -9.61 16.71 2.70
CA ALA A 506 -9.08 17.82 1.90
C ALA A 506 -9.58 17.79 0.46
N GLY A 507 -10.28 16.72 0.05
CA GLY A 507 -10.75 16.50 -1.31
C GLY A 507 -9.99 15.38 -2.01
N THR A 508 -10.11 15.35 -3.34
CA THR A 508 -9.50 14.35 -4.21
C THR A 508 -8.17 14.87 -4.78
N ARG A 509 -7.11 14.06 -4.74
CA ARG A 509 -5.80 14.37 -5.35
C ARG A 509 -5.17 13.13 -5.99
N THR A 510 -4.32 13.37 -6.97
CA THR A 510 -3.48 12.35 -7.61
C THR A 510 -2.09 12.33 -6.98
N LEU A 511 -1.49 11.15 -6.84
CA LEU A 511 -0.12 11.01 -6.34
C LEU A 511 0.88 11.10 -7.51
N ALA A 512 2.08 11.61 -7.22
CA ALA A 512 3.16 11.69 -8.21
C ALA A 512 3.83 10.34 -8.48
N ASP A 513 3.74 9.41 -7.53
CA ASP A 513 4.23 8.04 -7.68
C ASP A 513 3.33 7.26 -8.62
N ASN A 514 3.92 6.73 -9.70
CA ASN A 514 3.25 5.94 -10.73
C ASN A 514 3.58 4.44 -10.65
N GLY A 515 4.26 3.99 -9.59
CA GLY A 515 4.55 2.59 -9.35
C GLY A 515 3.27 1.77 -9.11
N ARG A 516 3.34 0.46 -9.35
CA ARG A 516 2.23 -0.48 -9.04
C ARG A 516 2.00 -0.70 -7.56
N SER A 517 2.91 -0.24 -6.70
CA SER A 517 2.77 -0.29 -5.24
C SER A 517 3.27 1.00 -4.63
N VAL A 518 2.47 1.61 -3.76
CA VAL A 518 2.76 2.92 -3.16
C VAL A 518 2.46 2.92 -1.67
N THR A 519 3.32 3.57 -0.88
CA THR A 519 3.06 3.86 0.54
C THR A 519 2.45 5.26 0.67
N ILE A 520 1.18 5.31 1.08
CA ILE A 520 0.38 6.54 1.11
C ILE A 520 0.30 7.05 2.56
N PRO A 521 0.76 8.28 2.84
CA PRO A 521 0.48 8.94 4.12
C PRO A 521 -1.02 9.29 4.19
N LEU A 522 -1.65 8.97 5.32
CA LEU A 522 -3.09 9.09 5.50
C LEU A 522 -3.46 10.41 6.18
N ALA A 523 -4.62 10.96 5.83
CA ALA A 523 -5.25 12.00 6.63
C ALA A 523 -6.03 11.36 7.80
N TYR A 524 -6.16 12.08 8.92
CA TYR A 524 -7.03 11.64 10.00
C TYR A 524 -8.49 11.59 9.53
N GLY A 525 -9.17 10.46 9.72
CA GLY A 525 -10.52 10.24 9.19
C GLY A 525 -10.60 9.09 8.20
N LYS A 526 -11.47 9.25 7.19
CA LYS A 526 -11.69 8.28 6.11
C LYS A 526 -10.85 8.68 4.89
N ASN A 527 -10.12 7.72 4.33
CA ASN A 527 -9.31 7.88 3.13
C ASN A 527 -9.79 6.84 2.09
N VAL A 528 -10.21 7.30 0.91
CA VAL A 528 -10.68 6.45 -0.19
C VAL A 528 -9.61 6.44 -1.28
N ILE A 529 -9.15 5.25 -1.66
CA ILE A 529 -8.00 5.06 -2.56
C ILE A 529 -8.47 4.30 -3.80
N THR A 530 -8.08 4.78 -4.99
CA THR A 530 -8.28 4.13 -6.28
C THR A 530 -6.97 4.15 -7.09
N ALA A 531 -6.86 3.25 -8.07
CA ALA A 531 -5.82 3.30 -9.10
C ALA A 531 -6.45 3.22 -10.49
N THR A 532 -5.84 3.90 -11.46
CA THR A 532 -6.23 3.84 -12.87
C THR A 532 -5.04 3.36 -13.69
N ILE A 533 -5.24 2.36 -14.54
CA ILE A 533 -4.21 1.79 -15.42
C ILE A 533 -4.84 1.61 -16.81
N GLU A 534 -4.23 2.19 -17.86
CA GLU A 534 -4.78 2.21 -19.23
C GLU A 534 -6.26 2.60 -19.28
N ASN A 535 -6.60 3.69 -18.59
CA ASN A 535 -7.97 4.22 -18.46
C ASN A 535 -8.98 3.27 -17.78
N MET A 536 -8.51 2.15 -17.22
CA MET A 536 -9.30 1.25 -16.39
C MET A 536 -9.14 1.60 -14.91
N ASP A 537 -10.25 2.04 -14.31
CA ASP A 537 -10.30 2.34 -12.88
C ASP A 537 -10.48 1.08 -12.03
N SER A 538 -9.78 1.03 -10.90
CA SER A 538 -10.03 0.08 -9.84
C SER A 538 -11.31 0.44 -9.08
N ARG A 539 -11.94 -0.55 -8.46
CA ARG A 539 -12.84 -0.28 -7.33
C ARG A 539 -12.03 0.32 -6.18
N SER A 540 -12.67 1.13 -5.34
CA SER A 540 -11.98 1.80 -4.24
C SER A 540 -11.72 0.89 -3.05
N VAL A 541 -10.71 1.26 -2.28
CA VAL A 541 -10.44 0.74 -0.94
C VAL A 541 -10.58 1.89 0.05
N ILE A 542 -11.21 1.62 1.21
CA ILE A 542 -11.40 2.60 2.28
C ILE A 542 -10.44 2.29 3.43
N VAL A 543 -9.69 3.29 3.89
CA VAL A 543 -8.78 3.19 5.03
C VAL A 543 -9.11 4.25 6.08
N TYR A 544 -9.48 3.78 7.27
CA TYR A 544 -9.78 4.61 8.42
C TYR A 544 -8.56 4.84 9.32
N ALA A 545 -8.13 6.10 9.41
CA ALA A 545 -7.12 6.56 10.37
C ALA A 545 -7.83 7.33 11.50
N LEU A 546 -8.41 6.59 12.44
CA LEU A 546 -9.19 7.13 13.57
C LEU A 546 -8.68 6.58 14.90
N THR A 547 -8.79 7.39 15.96
CA THR A 547 -8.59 6.87 17.33
C THR A 547 -9.62 5.78 17.65
N SER A 548 -9.27 4.86 18.56
CA SER A 548 -10.19 3.78 18.97
C SER A 548 -11.55 4.29 19.47
N SER A 549 -11.56 5.44 20.17
CA SER A 549 -12.78 6.10 20.62
C SER A 549 -13.59 6.64 19.44
N ASP A 550 -12.94 7.28 18.47
CA ASP A 550 -13.62 7.87 17.33
C ASP A 550 -14.20 6.83 16.38
N LEU A 551 -13.44 5.76 16.14
CA LEU A 551 -13.89 4.61 15.37
C LEU A 551 -15.10 3.94 16.04
N SER A 552 -15.07 3.78 17.36
CA SER A 552 -16.19 3.20 18.10
C SER A 552 -17.43 4.10 18.06
N ALA A 553 -17.26 5.42 18.17
CA ALA A 553 -18.36 6.38 18.12
C ALA A 553 -19.04 6.45 16.73
N ARG A 554 -18.32 6.11 15.67
CA ARG A 554 -18.80 6.21 14.27
C ARG A 554 -19.05 4.84 13.64
N ARG A 555 -18.99 3.76 14.44
CA ARG A 555 -19.06 2.38 13.95
C ARG A 555 -20.33 2.13 13.12
N SER A 556 -21.49 2.58 13.59
CA SER A 556 -22.76 2.36 12.88
C SER A 556 -22.79 2.98 11.48
N THR A 557 -22.23 4.18 11.31
CA THR A 557 -22.18 4.85 10.00
C THR A 557 -21.13 4.24 9.07
N ILE A 558 -20.07 3.64 9.62
CA ILE A 558 -19.01 2.97 8.84
C ILE A 558 -19.45 1.56 8.40
N GLU A 559 -20.12 0.82 9.28
CA GLU A 559 -20.59 -0.54 8.99
C GLU A 559 -21.85 -0.57 8.11
N ASN A 560 -22.62 0.52 8.11
CA ASN A 560 -23.75 0.68 7.19
C ASN A 560 -23.23 1.06 5.79
N THR A 561 -23.13 0.05 4.92
CA THR A 561 -22.50 0.17 3.59
C THR A 561 -23.50 -0.02 2.47
N PHE A 562 -23.17 0.54 1.30
CA PHE A 562 -23.90 0.37 0.05
C PHE A 562 -22.91 0.36 -1.13
N ILE A 563 -23.34 -0.11 -2.29
CA ILE A 563 -22.51 -0.10 -3.50
C ILE A 563 -22.90 1.10 -4.35
N TRP A 564 -21.91 1.90 -4.76
CA TRP A 564 -22.11 3.01 -5.70
C TRP A 564 -20.87 3.18 -6.57
N ASN A 565 -21.06 3.39 -7.89
CA ASN A 565 -19.98 3.41 -8.88
C ASN A 565 -19.00 2.24 -8.71
N GLY A 566 -19.57 1.04 -8.55
CA GLY A 566 -18.82 -0.21 -8.41
C GLY A 566 -18.04 -0.38 -7.12
N SER A 567 -18.02 0.60 -6.23
CA SER A 567 -17.23 0.58 -5.01
C SER A 567 -18.12 0.49 -3.77
N VAL A 568 -17.60 -0.12 -2.70
CA VAL A 568 -18.25 -0.09 -1.39
C VAL A 568 -18.13 1.34 -0.85
N GLN A 569 -19.26 1.90 -0.44
CA GLN A 569 -19.41 3.19 0.21
C GLN A 569 -20.06 3.00 1.57
N ASP A 570 -20.02 4.03 2.40
CA ASP A 570 -20.59 4.02 3.74
C ASP A 570 -21.25 5.36 4.08
N HIS A 571 -21.86 5.44 5.25
CA HIS A 571 -22.56 6.62 5.72
C HIS A 571 -21.62 7.61 6.44
N TYR A 572 -20.29 7.46 6.30
CA TYR A 572 -19.29 8.42 6.72
C TYR A 572 -18.94 9.33 5.52
N ILE A 573 -19.28 10.61 5.63
CA ILE A 573 -19.17 11.59 4.54
C ILE A 573 -18.13 12.65 4.91
N ASN A 574 -16.99 12.68 4.21
CA ASN A 574 -15.91 13.65 4.43
C ASN A 574 -16.12 14.98 3.70
N ASN A 575 -16.58 14.92 2.46
CA ASN A 575 -16.53 16.05 1.53
C ASN A 575 -17.76 16.08 0.60
N GLN A 576 -17.82 17.08 -0.28
CA GLN A 576 -18.94 17.26 -1.22
C GLN A 576 -19.11 16.03 -2.14
N GLU A 577 -18.01 15.43 -2.62
CA GLU A 577 -18.08 14.30 -3.53
C GLU A 577 -18.72 13.06 -2.87
N GLU A 578 -18.40 12.78 -1.61
CA GLU A 578 -19.07 11.72 -0.86
C GLU A 578 -20.52 12.05 -0.52
N LEU A 579 -20.85 13.34 -0.34
CA LEU A 579 -22.24 13.77 -0.18
C LEU A 579 -23.03 13.53 -1.47
N ASN A 580 -22.47 13.86 -2.63
CA ASN A 580 -23.06 13.57 -3.94
C ASN A 580 -23.35 12.07 -4.09
N ILE A 581 -22.38 11.21 -3.76
CA ILE A 581 -22.52 9.74 -3.78
C ILE A 581 -23.66 9.28 -2.87
N PHE A 582 -23.68 9.75 -1.62
CA PHE A 582 -24.70 9.34 -0.65
C PHE A 582 -26.10 9.81 -1.07
N ILE A 583 -26.24 11.03 -1.58
CA ILE A 583 -27.52 11.55 -2.07
C ILE A 583 -27.98 10.79 -3.32
N GLY A 584 -27.08 10.47 -4.24
CA GLY A 584 -27.37 9.58 -5.38
C GLY A 584 -27.90 8.23 -4.93
N TYR A 585 -27.21 7.59 -3.98
CA TYR A 585 -27.67 6.34 -3.37
C TYR A 585 -29.05 6.49 -2.74
N LEU A 586 -29.25 7.50 -1.90
CA LEU A 586 -30.51 7.78 -1.22
C LEU A 586 -31.65 7.95 -2.24
N VAL A 587 -31.43 8.69 -3.33
CA VAL A 587 -32.43 8.83 -4.40
C VAL A 587 -32.71 7.50 -5.06
N SER A 588 -31.68 6.69 -5.34
CA SER A 588 -31.80 5.39 -6.03
C SER A 588 -32.52 4.29 -5.25
N THR A 589 -32.78 4.48 -3.94
CA THR A 589 -33.56 3.52 -3.14
C THR A 589 -35.05 3.59 -3.46
N HIS A 590 -35.53 4.74 -3.92
CA HIS A 590 -36.94 5.04 -4.13
C HIS A 590 -37.82 4.89 -2.88
N GLU A 591 -37.20 5.03 -1.71
CA GLU A 591 -37.80 4.82 -0.39
C GLU A 591 -38.07 6.18 0.30
N THR A 592 -39.34 6.58 0.43
CA THR A 592 -39.78 7.87 1.02
C THR A 592 -40.21 7.75 2.48
N ALA A 593 -40.51 8.86 3.14
CA ALA A 593 -40.99 8.83 4.53
C ALA A 593 -42.40 8.23 4.73
N GLU A 594 -43.28 8.19 3.71
CA GLU A 594 -44.66 7.66 3.82
C GLU A 594 -44.76 6.15 3.64
N ASN A 595 -43.83 5.53 2.90
CA ASN A 595 -43.82 4.09 2.63
C ASN A 595 -42.93 3.30 3.64
N SER A 596 -42.53 3.92 4.75
CA SER A 596 -41.72 3.30 5.82
C SER A 596 -42.24 3.62 7.22
N THR A 597 -42.10 2.65 8.15
CA THR A 597 -42.60 2.76 9.53
C THR A 597 -41.61 3.33 10.56
N ASP A 598 -40.33 3.52 10.22
CA ASP A 598 -39.26 4.18 11.01
C ASP A 598 -37.86 3.96 10.35
N ALA A 599 -37.80 3.34 9.15
CA ALA A 599 -36.58 2.75 8.57
C ALA A 599 -35.90 3.60 7.48
N ASN A 600 -36.58 4.60 6.89
CA ASN A 600 -36.04 5.37 5.75
C ASN A 600 -35.34 6.68 6.15
N VAL A 601 -34.99 6.83 7.43
CA VAL A 601 -34.15 7.93 7.91
C VAL A 601 -32.73 7.39 8.08
N HIS A 602 -31.84 7.84 7.21
CA HIS A 602 -30.45 7.41 7.19
C HIS A 602 -29.63 8.25 8.16
N ASP A 603 -29.10 7.61 9.20
CA ASP A 603 -28.09 8.21 10.06
C ASP A 603 -26.76 8.27 9.32
N VAL A 604 -26.16 9.46 9.25
CA VAL A 604 -24.86 9.69 8.63
C VAL A 604 -23.94 10.44 9.58
N TYR A 605 -22.64 10.18 9.41
CA TYR A 605 -21.60 11.00 10.01
C TYR A 605 -21.04 11.91 8.94
N LEU A 606 -21.44 13.19 8.94
CA LEU A 606 -20.71 14.22 8.21
C LEU A 606 -19.44 14.51 8.98
N ALA A 607 -18.26 14.56 8.36
CA ALA A 607 -16.98 14.90 9.01
C ALA A 607 -16.77 16.43 9.13
N PRO A 608 -15.84 16.90 9.99
CA PRO A 608 -15.52 18.32 10.08
C PRO A 608 -15.04 18.84 8.73
N SER A 609 -15.68 19.89 8.24
CA SER A 609 -15.47 20.43 6.91
C SER A 609 -15.92 21.89 6.85
N GLU A 610 -15.61 22.59 5.76
CA GLU A 610 -16.06 23.97 5.55
C GLU A 610 -17.58 24.12 5.70
N TRP A 611 -18.35 23.08 5.39
CA TRP A 611 -19.81 23.06 5.44
C TRP A 611 -20.38 22.60 6.81
N ARG A 612 -19.52 22.25 7.78
CA ARG A 612 -19.95 21.71 9.10
C ARG A 612 -19.32 22.37 10.33
N ASP A 613 -18.13 23.01 10.23
CA ASP A 613 -17.43 23.52 11.41
C ASP A 613 -17.76 24.98 11.74
N GLY A 614 -18.68 25.20 12.69
CA GLY A 614 -18.80 26.35 13.61
C GLY A 614 -18.88 27.79 13.06
N VAL A 615 -18.58 28.01 11.79
CA VAL A 615 -18.49 29.30 11.09
C VAL A 615 -19.62 29.44 10.07
N ASN A 616 -20.28 28.33 9.69
CA ASN A 616 -21.26 28.30 8.60
C ASN A 616 -22.70 27.98 9.04
N THR A 617 -23.63 28.71 8.41
CA THR A 617 -25.07 28.72 8.69
C THR A 617 -25.79 27.61 7.92
N THR A 618 -27.05 27.30 8.29
CA THR A 618 -27.97 26.41 7.54
C THR A 618 -28.00 26.67 6.03
N ALA A 619 -27.76 27.91 5.58
CA ALA A 619 -27.73 28.28 4.17
C ALA A 619 -26.57 27.64 3.39
N THR A 620 -25.40 27.52 4.00
CA THR A 620 -24.20 26.93 3.38
C THR A 620 -24.37 25.42 3.16
N PHE A 621 -24.94 24.73 4.15
CA PHE A 621 -25.27 23.32 4.01
C PHE A 621 -26.36 23.07 2.97
N GLY A 622 -27.38 23.95 2.90
CA GLY A 622 -28.39 23.89 1.85
C GLY A 622 -27.82 24.00 0.42
N THR A 623 -26.74 24.77 0.25
CA THR A 623 -26.02 24.86 -1.03
C THR A 623 -25.30 23.55 -1.36
N ALA A 624 -24.63 22.95 -0.38
CA ALA A 624 -23.98 21.64 -0.53
C ALA A 624 -24.99 20.53 -0.90
N LEU A 625 -26.16 20.51 -0.25
CA LEU A 625 -27.22 19.55 -0.57
C LEU A 625 -27.81 19.78 -1.97
N SER A 626 -28.00 21.05 -2.36
CA SER A 626 -28.48 21.38 -3.72
C SER A 626 -27.48 20.94 -4.78
N THR A 627 -26.19 21.10 -4.51
CA THR A 627 -25.09 20.63 -5.36
C THR A 627 -25.12 19.10 -5.47
N ALA A 628 -25.30 18.40 -4.35
CA ALA A 628 -25.39 16.94 -4.33
C ALA A 628 -26.61 16.39 -5.08
N LEU A 629 -27.74 17.10 -5.06
CA LEU A 629 -28.90 16.75 -5.89
C LEU A 629 -28.66 16.97 -7.37
N ALA A 630 -27.90 18.01 -7.75
CA ALA A 630 -27.59 18.31 -9.14
C ALA A 630 -26.51 17.37 -9.72
N GLU A 631 -25.50 17.03 -8.93
CA GLU A 631 -24.31 16.30 -9.40
C GLU A 631 -24.31 14.80 -9.03
N GLY A 632 -25.03 14.41 -7.98
CA GLY A 632 -25.03 13.04 -7.46
C GLY A 632 -26.15 12.16 -8.02
N VAL A 633 -27.20 12.77 -8.58
CA VAL A 633 -28.39 12.05 -9.03
C VAL A 633 -28.32 11.77 -10.52
N ASP A 634 -28.37 10.50 -10.87
CA ASP A 634 -28.44 9.98 -12.24
C ASP A 634 -29.82 9.39 -12.60
N GLU A 635 -30.78 9.52 -11.68
CA GLU A 635 -32.19 9.11 -11.79
C GLU A 635 -33.05 10.21 -12.43
N SER A 636 -34.04 9.81 -13.22
CA SER A 636 -35.02 10.73 -13.81
C SER A 636 -36.06 11.16 -12.76
N GLY A 637 -36.46 12.44 -12.79
CA GLY A 637 -37.49 13.00 -11.90
C GLY A 637 -37.04 14.24 -11.15
N THR A 638 -37.76 14.58 -10.08
CA THR A 638 -37.48 15.72 -9.21
C THR A 638 -37.42 15.24 -7.75
N PRO A 639 -36.30 14.63 -7.33
CA PRO A 639 -36.15 14.15 -5.96
C PRO A 639 -36.11 15.32 -4.97
N SER A 640 -36.68 15.12 -3.79
CA SER A 640 -36.69 16.10 -2.72
C SER A 640 -36.19 15.45 -1.44
N VAL A 641 -34.99 15.85 -1.00
CA VAL A 641 -34.32 15.32 0.19
C VAL A 641 -34.45 16.30 1.35
N MET A 642 -34.84 15.79 2.52
CA MET A 642 -34.80 16.53 3.78
C MET A 642 -33.70 16.01 4.69
N HIS A 643 -33.25 16.90 5.58
CA HIS A 643 -32.31 16.54 6.63
C HIS A 643 -32.70 17.12 7.99
N SER A 644 -32.28 16.46 9.08
CA SER A 644 -32.43 16.93 10.47
C SER A 644 -31.09 16.91 11.20
N GLY A 645 -30.79 17.99 11.93
CA GLY A 645 -29.55 18.11 12.71
C GLY A 645 -28.25 17.91 11.92
N ASN A 646 -28.31 18.01 10.58
CA ASN A 646 -27.25 17.69 9.62
C ASN A 646 -26.70 16.25 9.71
N GLN A 647 -27.43 15.29 10.30
CA GLN A 647 -26.95 13.90 10.45
C GLN A 647 -28.00 12.84 10.12
N LYS A 648 -29.21 13.26 9.75
CA LYS A 648 -30.31 12.39 9.37
C LYS A 648 -30.86 12.83 8.04
N PHE A 649 -31.02 11.91 7.08
CA PHE A 649 -31.48 12.21 5.72
C PHE A 649 -32.62 11.28 5.32
N TRP A 650 -33.58 11.79 4.57
CA TRP A 650 -34.68 11.00 4.00
C TRP A 650 -35.23 11.66 2.73
N LEU A 651 -35.80 10.85 1.84
CA LEU A 651 -36.61 11.35 0.72
C LEU A 651 -38.00 11.75 1.22
N THR A 652 -38.46 12.91 0.78
CA THR A 652 -39.80 13.39 1.06
C THR A 652 -40.82 12.74 0.13
N THR A 653 -42.08 12.85 0.51
CA THR A 653 -43.22 12.27 -0.20
C THR A 653 -43.67 13.14 -1.38
N GLU A 654 -43.08 14.34 -1.50
CA GLU A 654 -43.16 15.21 -2.67
C GLU A 654 -42.17 14.81 -3.77
N SER A 655 -41.25 13.88 -3.50
CA SER A 655 -40.29 13.40 -4.49
C SER A 655 -41.03 12.74 -5.65
N VAL A 656 -40.81 13.24 -6.86
CA VAL A 656 -41.22 12.56 -8.10
C VAL A 656 -40.02 11.74 -8.56
N LEU A 657 -40.13 10.42 -8.42
CA LEU A 657 -39.08 9.49 -8.78
C LEU A 657 -39.48 8.72 -10.04
N GLY A 658 -38.48 8.45 -10.86
CA GLY A 658 -38.64 7.73 -12.10
C GLY A 658 -38.87 6.23 -11.92
N GLU A 659 -40.12 5.81 -11.79
CA GLU A 659 -40.49 4.39 -11.79
C GLU A 659 -41.18 4.01 -13.12
N PRO A 660 -40.70 3.00 -13.85
CA PRO A 660 -41.33 2.56 -15.10
C PRO A 660 -42.72 1.98 -14.82
N THR A 661 -43.75 2.56 -15.45
CA THR A 661 -45.14 2.15 -15.25
C THR A 661 -45.75 1.46 -16.47
N ALA A 662 -45.64 2.09 -17.64
CA ALA A 662 -46.21 1.62 -18.90
C ALA A 662 -45.57 2.34 -20.10
N PRO A 663 -45.73 1.81 -21.32
CA PRO A 663 -45.48 2.57 -22.54
C PRO A 663 -46.47 3.73 -22.66
N ILE A 664 -46.05 4.81 -23.32
CA ILE A 664 -46.96 5.90 -23.70
C ILE A 664 -47.82 5.47 -24.89
N PHE A 665 -49.09 5.89 -24.91
CA PHE A 665 -49.91 5.73 -26.10
C PHE A 665 -49.42 6.70 -27.17
N SER A 666 -48.96 6.17 -28.30
CA SER A 666 -48.37 6.94 -29.39
C SER A 666 -49.19 6.81 -30.66
N ASP A 667 -49.49 7.94 -31.30
CA ASP A 667 -50.02 8.01 -32.66
C ASP A 667 -48.92 8.17 -33.72
N TYR A 668 -47.64 8.09 -33.30
CA TYR A 668 -46.50 8.04 -34.21
C TYR A 668 -46.37 6.68 -34.88
N HIS A 669 -46.30 6.72 -36.21
CA HIS A 669 -45.84 5.64 -37.05
C HIS A 669 -44.36 5.84 -37.34
N VAL A 670 -43.54 4.89 -36.90
CA VAL A 670 -42.10 4.89 -37.11
C VAL A 670 -41.74 3.71 -38.00
N ALA A 671 -40.95 3.95 -39.03
CA ALA A 671 -40.49 2.93 -39.95
C ALA A 671 -38.98 3.00 -40.14
N GLN A 672 -38.28 1.96 -39.68
CA GLN A 672 -36.85 1.78 -39.91
C GLN A 672 -36.56 1.47 -41.38
N GLU A 673 -35.60 2.20 -41.97
CA GLU A 673 -35.16 1.93 -43.33
C GLU A 673 -34.39 0.61 -43.38
N ASN A 674 -34.66 -0.22 -44.38
CA ASN A 674 -33.92 -1.47 -44.58
C ASN A 674 -32.47 -1.20 -45.02
N VAL A 675 -31.57 -1.11 -44.04
CA VAL A 675 -30.14 -0.82 -44.19
C VAL A 675 -29.25 -1.96 -43.69
N TYR A 676 -27.99 -1.94 -44.09
CA TYR A 676 -27.00 -2.92 -43.70
C TYR A 676 -26.75 -2.79 -42.21
N VAL A 677 -27.06 -3.86 -41.49
CA VAL A 677 -26.75 -4.02 -40.07
C VAL A 677 -25.88 -5.24 -39.90
N ARG A 678 -24.80 -5.11 -39.11
CA ARG A 678 -23.82 -6.19 -38.93
C ARG A 678 -24.46 -7.49 -38.46
N TYR A 679 -25.52 -7.40 -37.67
CA TYR A 679 -26.19 -8.54 -37.05
C TYR A 679 -27.23 -9.26 -37.92
N SER A 680 -27.60 -8.72 -39.10
CA SER A 680 -28.68 -9.25 -39.95
C SER A 680 -28.48 -10.70 -40.40
N THR A 681 -27.26 -11.24 -40.25
CA THR A 681 -26.89 -12.59 -40.73
C THR A 681 -26.07 -13.42 -39.72
N ILE A 682 -25.73 -12.88 -38.54
CA ILE A 682 -24.67 -13.47 -37.70
C ILE A 682 -25.12 -14.77 -37.02
N SER A 683 -26.34 -14.88 -36.46
CA SER A 683 -26.69 -16.12 -35.73
C SER A 683 -27.47 -17.17 -36.47
N GLU A 684 -28.18 -16.88 -37.56
CA GLU A 684 -28.82 -18.00 -38.28
C GLU A 684 -27.78 -18.92 -38.94
N PHE A 685 -26.57 -18.41 -39.22
CA PHE A 685 -25.54 -19.12 -39.96
C PHE A 685 -24.16 -19.20 -39.30
N SER A 686 -23.91 -18.54 -38.16
CA SER A 686 -22.63 -18.74 -37.45
C SER A 686 -22.53 -20.16 -36.87
N GLU A 687 -21.41 -20.84 -37.19
CA GLU A 687 -21.00 -22.11 -36.58
C GLU A 687 -20.47 -21.93 -35.14
N ASN A 688 -20.25 -20.68 -34.70
CA ASN A 688 -19.56 -20.29 -33.49
C ASN A 688 -20.50 -19.65 -32.44
N LYS A 689 -21.75 -20.10 -32.37
CA LYS A 689 -22.70 -19.66 -31.33
C LYS A 689 -22.15 -19.89 -29.92
N ARG A 690 -22.25 -18.86 -29.09
CA ARG A 690 -22.05 -18.96 -27.64
C ARG A 690 -23.38 -19.26 -26.92
N THR A 691 -23.28 -19.78 -25.70
CA THR A 691 -24.44 -20.12 -24.85
C THR A 691 -24.48 -19.37 -23.52
N HIS A 692 -23.40 -18.64 -23.23
CA HIS A 692 -23.15 -17.89 -22.00
C HIS A 692 -22.56 -16.53 -22.37
N ILE A 693 -22.80 -15.54 -21.53
CA ILE A 693 -22.24 -14.18 -21.65
C ILE A 693 -21.23 -13.92 -20.53
N PRO A 694 -20.27 -12.99 -20.70
CA PRO A 694 -19.26 -12.68 -19.69
C PRO A 694 -19.84 -12.39 -18.29
N ALA A 695 -20.94 -11.64 -18.20
CA ALA A 695 -21.55 -11.29 -16.90
C ALA A 695 -22.04 -12.48 -16.04
N GLU A 696 -22.26 -13.65 -16.63
CA GLU A 696 -22.63 -14.85 -15.86
C GLU A 696 -21.48 -15.38 -14.99
N TYR A 697 -20.25 -14.97 -15.31
CA TYR A 697 -19.01 -15.35 -14.63
C TYR A 697 -18.46 -14.26 -13.69
N PHE A 698 -19.14 -13.12 -13.55
CA PHE A 698 -18.76 -12.12 -12.55
C PHE A 698 -18.82 -12.73 -11.15
N GLU A 699 -17.76 -12.48 -10.37
CA GLU A 699 -17.55 -13.12 -9.06
C GLU A 699 -18.37 -12.47 -7.95
N ASP A 700 -18.50 -11.14 -7.98
CA ASP A 700 -19.22 -10.39 -6.97
C ASP A 700 -20.69 -10.24 -7.36
N GLU A 701 -21.59 -10.52 -6.43
CA GLU A 701 -23.04 -10.41 -6.62
C GLU A 701 -23.58 -9.09 -6.05
N MET A 702 -24.61 -8.53 -6.68
CA MET A 702 -25.33 -7.34 -6.21
C MET A 702 -26.83 -7.57 -6.31
N LEU A 703 -27.57 -7.34 -5.22
CA LEU A 703 -29.03 -7.32 -5.26
C LEU A 703 -29.51 -6.06 -5.97
N VAL A 704 -30.37 -6.23 -6.97
CA VAL A 704 -30.94 -5.12 -7.74
C VAL A 704 -32.46 -5.12 -7.62
N LYS A 705 -33.03 -3.94 -7.35
CA LYS A 705 -34.48 -3.75 -7.14
C LYS A 705 -35.19 -3.08 -8.34
N ASN A 706 -34.45 -2.37 -9.18
CA ASN A 706 -34.98 -1.69 -10.38
C ASN A 706 -33.97 -1.73 -11.55
N SER A 707 -34.41 -1.30 -12.73
CA SER A 707 -33.61 -1.35 -13.97
C SER A 707 -32.39 -0.43 -13.93
N ASN A 708 -32.41 0.70 -13.20
CA ASN A 708 -31.23 1.56 -13.06
C ASN A 708 -30.15 0.91 -12.17
N GLN A 709 -30.54 0.26 -11.07
CA GLN A 709 -29.63 -0.56 -10.27
C GLN A 709 -29.06 -1.73 -11.07
N LEU A 710 -29.84 -2.32 -11.98
CA LEU A 710 -29.36 -3.37 -12.89
C LEU A 710 -28.24 -2.85 -13.83
N VAL A 711 -28.41 -1.66 -14.42
CA VAL A 711 -27.34 -1.00 -15.21
C VAL A 711 -26.09 -0.78 -14.35
N ARG A 712 -26.25 -0.22 -13.15
CA ARG A 712 -25.12 0.06 -12.23
C ARG A 712 -24.37 -1.21 -11.83
N ALA A 713 -25.07 -2.32 -11.58
CA ALA A 713 -24.42 -3.59 -11.26
C ALA A 713 -23.53 -4.07 -12.42
N LEU A 714 -24.11 -4.16 -13.62
CA LEU A 714 -23.43 -4.77 -14.78
C LEU A 714 -22.31 -3.90 -15.35
N THR A 715 -22.48 -2.58 -15.38
CA THR A 715 -21.44 -1.63 -15.83
C THR A 715 -20.18 -1.63 -14.97
N TRP A 716 -20.28 -2.18 -13.75
CA TRP A 716 -19.18 -2.32 -12.80
C TRP A 716 -18.79 -3.78 -12.51
N GLY A 717 -19.24 -4.72 -13.34
CA GLY A 717 -18.83 -6.12 -13.24
C GLY A 717 -19.43 -6.87 -12.05
N TYR A 718 -20.62 -6.49 -11.58
CA TYR A 718 -21.38 -7.26 -10.60
C TYR A 718 -22.40 -8.17 -11.29
N LYS A 719 -22.49 -9.40 -10.81
CA LYS A 719 -23.55 -10.33 -11.18
C LYS A 719 -24.85 -9.93 -10.50
N PRO A 720 -25.91 -9.57 -11.23
CA PRO A 720 -27.16 -9.16 -10.62
C PRO A 720 -27.87 -10.35 -9.97
N THR A 721 -28.47 -10.10 -8.81
CA THR A 721 -29.42 -10.99 -8.13
C THR A 721 -30.73 -10.26 -7.94
N PHE A 722 -31.84 -11.00 -7.91
CA PHE A 722 -33.18 -10.45 -7.93
C PHE A 722 -33.97 -10.89 -6.70
N GLU A 723 -34.86 -10.03 -6.21
CA GLU A 723 -35.75 -10.36 -5.09
C GLU A 723 -36.74 -11.48 -5.48
N ASP A 724 -37.09 -12.34 -4.52
CA ASP A 724 -38.09 -13.40 -4.69
C ASP A 724 -39.52 -12.84 -4.55
N ASN A 725 -39.87 -11.88 -5.42
CA ASN A 725 -41.18 -11.26 -5.52
C ASN A 725 -41.53 -10.89 -6.98
N ALA A 726 -42.71 -10.30 -7.19
CA ALA A 726 -43.20 -9.96 -8.53
C ALA A 726 -42.35 -8.89 -9.24
N ALA A 727 -41.83 -7.91 -8.51
CA ALA A 727 -40.97 -6.87 -9.06
C ALA A 727 -39.62 -7.47 -9.49
N GLY A 728 -38.97 -8.26 -8.62
CA GLY A 728 -37.74 -8.97 -8.93
C GLY A 728 -37.88 -9.94 -10.11
N THR A 729 -39.03 -10.64 -10.23
CA THR A 729 -39.33 -11.49 -11.38
C THR A 729 -39.42 -10.68 -12.69
N SER A 730 -40.08 -9.53 -12.66
CA SER A 730 -40.25 -8.67 -13.84
C SER A 730 -38.91 -8.09 -14.28
N LEU A 731 -38.09 -7.63 -13.34
CA LEU A 731 -36.74 -7.13 -13.61
C LEU A 731 -35.82 -8.23 -14.16
N ALA A 732 -35.92 -9.46 -13.66
CA ALA A 732 -35.16 -10.59 -14.20
C ALA A 732 -35.52 -10.88 -15.66
N LEU A 733 -36.78 -10.70 -16.08
CA LEU A 733 -37.18 -10.86 -17.48
C LEU A 733 -36.53 -9.82 -18.40
N VAL A 734 -36.39 -8.57 -17.94
CA VAL A 734 -35.65 -7.53 -18.67
C VAL A 734 -34.19 -7.94 -18.85
N TYR A 735 -33.55 -8.44 -17.78
CA TYR A 735 -32.18 -8.99 -17.85
C TYR A 735 -32.06 -10.15 -18.85
N TYR A 736 -33.01 -11.09 -18.84
CA TYR A 736 -32.99 -12.23 -19.77
C TYR A 736 -33.23 -11.81 -21.22
N ALA A 737 -34.08 -10.81 -21.48
CA ALA A 737 -34.27 -10.26 -22.82
C ALA A 737 -32.96 -9.64 -23.37
N ALA A 738 -32.25 -8.86 -22.54
CA ALA A 738 -30.95 -8.29 -22.89
C ALA A 738 -29.90 -9.40 -23.16
N ARG A 739 -29.86 -10.40 -22.29
CA ARG A 739 -28.99 -11.59 -22.43
C ARG A 739 -29.27 -12.35 -23.74
N ASP A 740 -30.54 -12.58 -24.03
CA ASP A 740 -30.94 -13.36 -25.21
C ASP A 740 -30.62 -12.61 -26.51
N MET A 741 -30.77 -11.27 -26.52
CA MET A 741 -30.25 -10.43 -27.61
C MET A 741 -28.74 -10.65 -27.81
N LEU A 742 -27.94 -10.56 -26.74
CA LEU A 742 -26.49 -10.73 -26.82
C LEU A 742 -26.10 -12.13 -27.32
N LEU A 743 -26.80 -13.18 -26.89
CA LEU A 743 -26.57 -14.55 -27.38
C LEU A 743 -27.05 -14.75 -28.82
N GLN A 744 -28.07 -13.99 -29.24
CA GLN A 744 -28.62 -14.03 -30.58
C GLN A 744 -27.77 -13.28 -31.59
N TYR A 745 -27.01 -12.25 -31.23
CA TYR A 745 -26.34 -11.41 -32.24
C TYR A 745 -24.82 -11.39 -32.17
N ILE A 746 -24.22 -11.78 -31.05
CA ILE A 746 -22.77 -11.74 -30.86
C ILE A 746 -22.17 -13.15 -30.89
N ASP A 747 -21.20 -13.32 -31.79
CA ASP A 747 -20.41 -14.53 -31.93
C ASP A 747 -19.43 -14.74 -30.76
N LYS A 748 -19.04 -15.99 -30.47
CA LYS A 748 -18.05 -16.28 -29.42
C LYS A 748 -16.67 -15.65 -29.68
N ASN A 749 -16.33 -15.41 -30.95
CA ASN A 749 -15.03 -14.89 -31.37
C ASN A 749 -15.06 -13.40 -31.70
N ALA A 750 -16.19 -12.71 -31.48
CA ALA A 750 -16.30 -11.28 -31.78
C ALA A 750 -15.31 -10.48 -30.92
N THR A 751 -14.60 -9.54 -31.53
CA THR A 751 -13.75 -8.57 -30.81
C THR A 751 -14.62 -7.58 -30.02
N ASP A 752 -14.05 -6.86 -29.06
CA ASP A 752 -14.81 -5.86 -28.30
C ASP A 752 -15.35 -4.74 -29.19
N LEU A 753 -14.60 -4.33 -30.22
CA LEU A 753 -15.06 -3.41 -31.27
C LEU A 753 -16.27 -3.97 -32.04
N GLU A 754 -16.23 -5.24 -32.45
CA GLU A 754 -17.35 -5.89 -33.14
C GLU A 754 -18.58 -6.01 -32.24
N LYS A 755 -18.39 -6.38 -30.96
CA LYS A 755 -19.47 -6.47 -29.96
C LYS A 755 -20.17 -5.13 -29.77
N VAL A 756 -19.41 -4.07 -29.49
CA VAL A 756 -19.95 -2.70 -29.32
C VAL A 756 -20.64 -2.24 -30.58
N GLY A 757 -20.09 -2.58 -31.73
CA GLY A 757 -20.71 -2.34 -33.01
C GLY A 757 -22.06 -3.02 -33.22
N ILE A 758 -22.16 -4.29 -32.87
CA ILE A 758 -23.42 -5.06 -32.94
C ILE A 758 -24.46 -4.48 -31.98
N ILE A 759 -24.04 -4.11 -30.76
CA ILE A 759 -24.90 -3.46 -29.77
C ILE A 759 -25.43 -2.13 -30.30
N TYR A 760 -24.56 -1.30 -30.89
CA TYR A 760 -24.94 -0.02 -31.50
C TYR A 760 -25.96 -0.21 -32.63
N ASP A 761 -25.63 -1.06 -33.61
CA ASP A 761 -26.50 -1.32 -34.76
C ASP A 761 -27.88 -1.82 -34.29
N TRP A 762 -27.92 -2.74 -33.31
CA TRP A 762 -29.17 -3.30 -32.79
C TRP A 762 -30.03 -2.25 -32.07
N LEU A 763 -29.43 -1.40 -31.22
CA LEU A 763 -30.16 -0.35 -30.52
C LEU A 763 -30.69 0.75 -31.45
N VAL A 764 -29.97 1.01 -32.54
CA VAL A 764 -30.42 1.97 -33.56
C VAL A 764 -31.56 1.38 -34.37
N ASN A 765 -31.50 0.10 -34.75
CA ASN A 765 -32.41 -0.46 -35.75
C ASN A 765 -33.59 -1.27 -35.18
N GLU A 766 -33.47 -1.88 -34.00
CA GLU A 766 -34.55 -2.70 -33.40
C GLU A 766 -35.35 -1.96 -32.32
N VAL A 767 -34.93 -0.75 -31.95
CA VAL A 767 -35.60 0.06 -30.93
C VAL A 767 -36.01 1.37 -31.57
N ASP A 768 -37.30 1.61 -31.75
CA ASP A 768 -37.78 2.88 -32.31
C ASP A 768 -37.48 4.05 -31.35
N TYR A 769 -37.26 5.26 -31.87
CA TYR A 769 -37.30 6.45 -31.02
C TYR A 769 -38.73 6.78 -30.60
N ASP A 770 -38.95 6.99 -29.31
CA ASP A 770 -40.28 7.36 -28.79
C ASP A 770 -40.54 8.86 -28.89
N TYR A 771 -40.91 9.34 -30.09
CA TYR A 771 -41.26 10.76 -30.31
C TYR A 771 -42.42 11.23 -29.42
N ALA A 772 -43.39 10.37 -29.12
CA ALA A 772 -44.52 10.74 -28.27
C ALA A 772 -44.07 10.98 -26.82
N ALA A 773 -43.21 10.12 -26.29
CA ALA A 773 -42.63 10.33 -24.97
C ALA A 773 -41.73 11.58 -24.95
N ALA A 774 -40.92 11.79 -25.99
CA ALA A 774 -40.02 12.94 -26.10
C ALA A 774 -40.76 14.30 -26.14
N GLU A 775 -41.95 14.35 -26.74
CA GLU A 775 -42.78 15.56 -26.80
C GLU A 775 -43.64 15.79 -25.55
N TYR A 776 -43.75 14.80 -24.66
CA TYR A 776 -44.62 14.90 -23.50
C TYR A 776 -43.99 15.74 -22.38
N THR A 777 -44.59 16.89 -22.07
CA THR A 777 -44.06 17.87 -21.11
C THR A 777 -44.65 17.76 -19.69
N GLY A 778 -45.33 16.67 -19.35
CA GLY A 778 -45.92 16.47 -18.02
C GLY A 778 -44.90 16.02 -16.97
N ALA A 779 -45.15 16.33 -15.69
CA ALA A 779 -44.28 15.89 -14.58
C ALA A 779 -44.16 14.35 -14.49
N ASP A 780 -45.19 13.62 -14.95
CA ASP A 780 -45.21 12.16 -15.00
C ASP A 780 -44.46 11.57 -16.21
N SER A 781 -43.91 12.41 -17.11
CA SER A 781 -43.15 11.99 -18.31
C SER A 781 -42.08 10.95 -17.98
N VAL A 782 -41.38 11.18 -16.88
CA VAL A 782 -40.28 10.35 -16.40
C VAL A 782 -40.74 8.96 -15.92
N SER A 783 -42.03 8.69 -15.78
CA SER A 783 -42.54 7.37 -15.37
C SER A 783 -42.86 6.43 -16.54
N TYR A 784 -42.71 6.90 -17.78
CA TYR A 784 -42.91 6.05 -18.96
C TYR A 784 -41.73 5.13 -19.19
N ASN A 785 -42.03 3.91 -19.65
CA ASN A 785 -41.03 2.87 -19.92
C ASN A 785 -39.92 3.33 -20.86
N ALA A 786 -40.21 4.28 -21.77
CA ALA A 786 -39.27 4.81 -22.76
C ALA A 786 -37.98 5.41 -22.16
N TYR A 787 -37.98 5.81 -20.89
CA TYR A 787 -36.80 6.32 -20.18
C TYR A 787 -35.96 5.23 -19.50
N TYR A 788 -36.35 3.96 -19.61
CA TYR A 788 -35.75 2.83 -18.89
C TYR A 788 -35.47 1.64 -19.81
N LEU A 789 -34.89 0.58 -19.24
CA LEU A 789 -34.61 -0.67 -19.95
C LEU A 789 -35.90 -1.36 -20.41
N GLU A 790 -37.00 -1.15 -19.70
CA GLU A 790 -38.33 -1.68 -20.02
C GLU A 790 -38.80 -1.21 -21.41
N GLY A 791 -38.62 0.07 -21.75
CA GLY A 791 -38.98 0.58 -23.10
C GLY A 791 -38.18 -0.11 -24.20
N VAL A 792 -36.89 -0.36 -23.94
CA VAL A 792 -36.01 -1.03 -24.91
C VAL A 792 -36.36 -2.51 -25.08
N PHE A 793 -36.45 -3.27 -23.99
CA PHE A 793 -36.54 -4.73 -24.05
C PHE A 793 -37.96 -5.30 -24.02
N ASN A 794 -38.94 -4.57 -23.47
CA ASN A 794 -40.34 -5.02 -23.47
C ASN A 794 -41.14 -4.38 -24.61
N ASP A 795 -40.91 -3.08 -24.87
CA ASP A 795 -41.75 -2.30 -25.77
C ASP A 795 -41.12 -2.11 -27.16
N GLY A 796 -39.79 -2.29 -27.30
CA GLY A 796 -39.05 -2.05 -28.55
C GLY A 796 -39.01 -0.57 -28.95
N ARG A 797 -39.18 0.33 -27.99
CA ARG A 797 -39.28 1.78 -28.23
C ARG A 797 -38.82 2.57 -27.01
N ALA A 798 -37.89 3.51 -27.20
CA ALA A 798 -37.30 4.28 -26.10
C ALA A 798 -36.79 5.65 -26.55
N VAL A 799 -36.63 6.57 -25.59
CA VAL A 799 -35.92 7.84 -25.80
C VAL A 799 -34.43 7.69 -25.49
N CYS A 800 -33.67 8.79 -25.58
CA CYS A 800 -32.22 8.82 -25.36
C CYS A 800 -31.79 8.23 -24.01
N ASP A 801 -32.57 8.46 -22.96
CA ASP A 801 -32.29 7.91 -21.64
C ASP A 801 -32.37 6.36 -21.62
N GLY A 802 -33.45 5.78 -22.14
CA GLY A 802 -33.61 4.32 -22.21
C GLY A 802 -32.56 3.67 -23.12
N LYS A 803 -32.29 4.26 -24.30
CA LYS A 803 -31.28 3.77 -25.24
C LYS A 803 -29.87 3.82 -24.65
N SER A 804 -29.49 4.91 -23.98
CA SER A 804 -28.16 5.04 -23.38
C SER A 804 -27.94 4.11 -22.17
N LYS A 805 -28.98 3.86 -21.37
CA LYS A 805 -28.97 2.84 -20.31
C LYS A 805 -28.80 1.43 -20.89
N ALA A 806 -29.53 1.10 -21.96
CA ALA A 806 -29.41 -0.20 -22.61
C ALA A 806 -28.04 -0.42 -23.25
N PHE A 807 -27.44 0.60 -23.89
CA PHE A 807 -26.08 0.50 -24.41
C PHE A 807 -25.06 0.19 -23.30
N ALA A 808 -25.13 0.93 -22.18
CA ALA A 808 -24.25 0.71 -21.04
C ALA A 808 -24.46 -0.68 -20.40
N LEU A 809 -25.72 -1.12 -20.27
CA LEU A 809 -26.09 -2.45 -19.80
C LEU A 809 -25.47 -3.55 -20.67
N LEU A 810 -25.71 -3.50 -21.99
CA LEU A 810 -25.29 -4.52 -22.94
C LEU A 810 -23.75 -4.60 -23.02
N CYS A 811 -23.06 -3.46 -22.99
CA CYS A 811 -21.59 -3.44 -22.89
C CYS A 811 -21.12 -4.05 -21.56
N GLY A 812 -21.72 -3.67 -20.43
CA GLY A 812 -21.39 -4.22 -19.12
C GLY A 812 -21.62 -5.73 -19.04
N MET A 813 -22.67 -6.24 -19.69
CA MET A 813 -22.94 -7.68 -19.81
C MET A 813 -21.86 -8.45 -20.57
N GLU A 814 -21.16 -7.76 -21.49
CA GLU A 814 -20.00 -8.26 -22.23
C GLU A 814 -18.66 -8.02 -21.52
N GLY A 815 -18.65 -7.41 -20.32
CA GLY A 815 -17.42 -7.04 -19.63
C GLY A 815 -16.73 -5.81 -20.23
N ILE A 816 -17.41 -5.06 -21.11
CA ILE A 816 -16.90 -3.85 -21.75
C ILE A 816 -17.35 -2.64 -20.94
N ARG A 817 -16.38 -1.81 -20.56
CA ARG A 817 -16.65 -0.62 -19.74
C ARG A 817 -17.32 0.45 -20.61
N ALA A 818 -18.56 0.78 -20.27
CA ALA A 818 -19.29 1.91 -20.81
C ALA A 818 -19.88 2.76 -19.69
N ILE A 819 -19.97 4.06 -19.91
CA ILE A 819 -20.63 5.02 -19.03
C ILE A 819 -21.74 5.73 -19.78
N ARG A 820 -22.83 6.03 -19.06
CA ARG A 820 -23.87 6.94 -19.52
C ARG A 820 -23.46 8.36 -19.18
N ILE A 821 -23.66 9.27 -20.11
CA ILE A 821 -23.43 10.71 -19.98
C ILE A 821 -24.79 11.41 -20.05
N ILE A 822 -25.02 12.36 -19.14
CA ILE A 822 -26.18 13.24 -19.14
C ILE A 822 -25.70 14.65 -19.48
N GLY A 823 -26.52 15.37 -20.24
CA GLY A 823 -26.25 16.75 -20.59
C GLY A 823 -27.36 17.35 -21.42
N THR A 824 -26.96 18.25 -22.32
CA THR A 824 -27.82 18.86 -23.32
C THR A 824 -27.30 18.60 -24.72
N ALA A 825 -28.20 18.51 -25.70
CA ALA A 825 -27.86 18.41 -27.10
C ALA A 825 -28.82 19.20 -28.00
N GLY A 826 -28.31 19.68 -29.12
CA GLY A 826 -29.09 20.43 -30.09
C GLY A 826 -28.27 20.98 -31.26
N SER A 827 -28.93 21.74 -32.12
CA SER A 827 -28.30 22.44 -33.24
C SER A 827 -28.40 23.94 -33.07
N GLY A 828 -27.33 24.68 -33.39
CA GLY A 828 -27.32 26.14 -33.30
C GLY A 828 -27.00 26.66 -31.89
N ASP A 829 -27.73 27.67 -31.43
CA ASP A 829 -27.47 28.33 -30.14
C ASP A 829 -27.68 27.37 -28.95
N PRO A 830 -26.64 27.11 -28.12
CA PRO A 830 -26.70 26.23 -26.95
C PRO A 830 -27.79 26.57 -25.93
N THR A 831 -28.27 27.82 -25.89
CA THR A 831 -29.33 28.26 -24.98
C THR A 831 -30.67 27.54 -25.20
N TYR A 832 -30.87 26.94 -26.38
CA TYR A 832 -32.10 26.23 -26.75
C TYR A 832 -31.92 24.71 -26.86
N TRP A 833 -30.79 24.18 -26.41
CA TRP A 833 -30.56 22.73 -26.43
C TRP A 833 -31.47 22.02 -25.42
N GLY A 834 -31.93 20.83 -25.80
CA GLY A 834 -32.76 19.99 -24.94
C GLY A 834 -31.91 19.05 -24.09
N GLY A 835 -32.48 18.56 -22.98
CA GLY A 835 -31.85 17.50 -22.19
C GLY A 835 -31.62 16.24 -23.03
N HIS A 836 -30.45 15.62 -22.90
CA HIS A 836 -30.04 14.47 -23.70
C HIS A 836 -29.15 13.52 -22.91
N ALA A 837 -29.12 12.25 -23.35
CA ALA A 837 -28.28 11.23 -22.77
C ALA A 837 -27.63 10.37 -23.85
N TRP A 838 -26.33 10.13 -23.71
CA TRP A 838 -25.51 9.34 -24.63
C TRP A 838 -24.49 8.52 -23.83
N ASN A 839 -23.50 7.92 -24.49
CA ASN A 839 -22.52 7.07 -23.83
C ASN A 839 -21.08 7.43 -24.19
N LYS A 840 -20.17 6.98 -23.33
CA LYS A 840 -18.79 6.70 -23.72
C LYS A 840 -18.47 5.24 -23.45
N VAL A 841 -17.62 4.66 -24.29
CA VAL A 841 -17.18 3.27 -24.20
C VAL A 841 -15.66 3.22 -24.26
N LEU A 842 -15.05 2.37 -23.43
CA LEU A 842 -13.62 2.20 -23.33
C LEU A 842 -13.20 0.97 -24.14
N LEU A 843 -12.45 1.17 -25.22
CA LEU A 843 -12.07 0.15 -26.20
C LEU A 843 -10.66 0.39 -26.71
N ASP A 844 -9.99 -0.69 -27.11
CA ASP A 844 -8.88 -0.62 -28.05
C ASP A 844 -9.50 -0.70 -29.45
N ALA A 845 -9.78 0.46 -30.05
CA ALA A 845 -10.47 0.52 -31.34
C ALA A 845 -9.51 0.60 -32.53
N ASP A 846 -8.31 1.16 -32.36
CA ASP A 846 -7.29 1.30 -33.40
C ASP A 846 -6.26 0.16 -33.39
N GLY A 847 -6.30 -0.73 -32.40
CA GLY A 847 -5.50 -1.94 -32.32
C GLY A 847 -4.07 -1.71 -31.84
N ASP A 848 -3.84 -0.63 -31.09
CA ASP A 848 -2.51 -0.27 -30.58
C ASP A 848 -2.16 -0.95 -29.23
N GLY A 849 -3.13 -1.66 -28.64
CA GLY A 849 -2.99 -2.40 -27.39
C GLY A 849 -3.40 -1.60 -26.14
N ALA A 850 -3.67 -0.30 -26.25
CA ALA A 850 -4.23 0.52 -25.18
C ALA A 850 -5.75 0.70 -25.36
N ARG A 851 -6.46 1.06 -24.28
CA ARG A 851 -7.89 1.38 -24.35
C ARG A 851 -8.11 2.88 -24.26
N GLU A 852 -8.95 3.39 -25.15
CA GLU A 852 -9.35 4.79 -25.21
C GLU A 852 -10.85 4.92 -25.04
N TRP A 853 -11.26 6.07 -24.52
CA TRP A 853 -12.66 6.42 -24.45
C TRP A 853 -13.13 6.94 -25.80
N PHE A 854 -14.26 6.42 -26.28
CA PHE A 854 -14.94 6.87 -27.48
C PHE A 854 -16.38 7.27 -27.16
N VAL A 855 -16.88 8.32 -27.81
CA VAL A 855 -18.28 8.74 -27.68
C VAL A 855 -19.18 7.89 -28.56
N VAL A 856 -20.32 7.47 -28.01
CA VAL A 856 -21.37 6.74 -28.72
C VAL A 856 -22.73 7.37 -28.42
N ASP A 857 -23.48 7.72 -29.45
CA ASP A 857 -24.88 8.14 -29.33
C ASP A 857 -25.77 7.27 -30.24
N CYS A 858 -26.52 6.35 -29.62
CA CYS A 858 -27.45 5.47 -30.32
C CYS A 858 -28.74 6.19 -30.73
N THR A 859 -29.06 7.35 -30.16
CA THR A 859 -30.25 8.14 -30.53
C THR A 859 -29.96 8.99 -31.73
N TRP A 860 -28.86 9.74 -31.76
CA TRP A 860 -28.51 10.52 -32.95
C TRP A 860 -27.92 9.64 -34.06
N GLY A 861 -27.46 8.43 -33.70
CA GLY A 861 -27.25 7.30 -34.60
C GLY A 861 -28.49 6.83 -35.35
N ASP A 862 -29.66 7.08 -34.78
CA ASP A 862 -30.99 6.72 -35.29
C ASP A 862 -31.66 7.96 -35.87
N THR A 863 -31.22 8.37 -37.06
CA THR A 863 -31.62 9.66 -37.63
C THR A 863 -33.07 9.63 -38.11
N GLY A 864 -33.95 10.27 -37.34
CA GLY A 864 -35.34 10.50 -37.68
C GLY A 864 -35.53 11.52 -38.81
N MET A 865 -36.32 11.15 -39.81
CA MET A 865 -36.73 12.02 -40.92
C MET A 865 -38.25 12.01 -41.05
N SER A 866 -38.87 13.19 -41.08
CA SER A 866 -40.29 13.29 -41.40
C SER A 866 -40.55 12.84 -42.84
N THR A 867 -41.58 12.02 -43.04
CA THR A 867 -42.03 11.60 -44.38
C THR A 867 -42.84 12.68 -45.11
N GLY A 868 -43.04 13.84 -44.48
CA GLY A 868 -43.95 14.89 -44.92
C GLY A 868 -45.40 14.71 -44.44
N THR A 869 -45.68 13.61 -43.72
CA THR A 869 -46.94 13.38 -43.01
C THR A 869 -46.73 13.56 -41.50
N LEU A 870 -47.67 14.22 -40.82
CA LEU A 870 -47.60 14.42 -39.37
C LEU A 870 -47.59 13.07 -38.64
N HIS A 871 -46.69 12.93 -37.67
CA HIS A 871 -46.48 11.72 -36.87
C HIS A 871 -46.09 10.47 -37.69
N ASP A 872 -45.59 10.66 -38.92
CA ASP A 872 -45.03 9.59 -39.74
C ASP A 872 -43.53 9.85 -39.93
N MET A 873 -42.75 8.99 -39.29
CA MET A 873 -41.31 9.11 -39.15
C MET A 873 -40.63 7.95 -39.84
N LYS A 874 -39.55 8.26 -40.54
CA LYS A 874 -38.64 7.29 -41.11
C LYS A 874 -37.29 7.41 -40.43
N GLU A 875 -36.79 6.30 -39.94
CA GLU A 875 -35.53 6.25 -39.20
C GLU A 875 -34.44 5.55 -40.01
N ILE A 876 -33.21 6.00 -39.80
CA ILE A 876 -32.05 5.60 -40.58
C ILE A 876 -30.80 5.52 -39.70
N LEU A 877 -30.11 4.38 -39.76
CA LEU A 877 -28.78 4.18 -39.17
C LEU A 877 -27.72 5.14 -39.76
N THR A 878 -26.95 5.78 -38.89
CA THR A 878 -25.73 6.51 -39.21
C THR A 878 -24.58 6.07 -38.29
N TYR A 879 -23.35 6.13 -38.80
CA TYR A 879 -22.13 5.93 -38.00
C TYR A 879 -21.47 7.24 -37.57
N GLU A 880 -22.11 8.38 -37.83
CA GLU A 880 -21.58 9.71 -37.50
C GLU A 880 -21.31 9.88 -36.00
N TYR A 881 -22.14 9.23 -35.18
CA TYR A 881 -22.11 9.24 -33.72
C TYR A 881 -21.64 7.90 -33.11
N PHE A 882 -20.98 7.07 -33.92
CA PHE A 882 -20.39 5.81 -33.47
C PHE A 882 -18.88 5.97 -33.33
N LEU A 883 -18.37 5.75 -32.12
CA LEU A 883 -16.96 5.83 -31.76
C LEU A 883 -16.30 7.16 -32.17
N THR A 884 -16.94 8.28 -31.82
CA THR A 884 -16.48 9.62 -32.16
C THR A 884 -15.72 10.30 -31.02
N THR A 885 -15.17 11.49 -31.26
CA THR A 885 -14.42 12.28 -30.28
C THR A 885 -15.29 13.34 -29.62
N ASP A 886 -14.88 13.79 -28.43
CA ASP A 886 -15.44 14.95 -27.74
C ASP A 886 -15.36 16.21 -28.62
N ALA A 887 -14.26 16.37 -29.36
CA ALA A 887 -14.08 17.51 -30.26
C ALA A 887 -15.14 17.57 -31.37
N LYS A 888 -15.52 16.41 -31.94
CA LYS A 888 -16.59 16.33 -32.94
C LYS A 888 -17.98 16.55 -32.32
N MET A 889 -18.18 16.15 -31.06
CA MET A 889 -19.44 16.30 -30.34
C MET A 889 -19.68 17.72 -29.80
N ALA A 890 -18.62 18.47 -29.50
CA ALA A 890 -18.70 19.77 -28.82
C ALA A 890 -19.56 20.83 -29.52
N SER A 891 -19.81 20.70 -30.83
CA SER A 891 -20.69 21.63 -31.57
C SER A 891 -22.19 21.38 -31.35
N SER A 892 -22.56 20.22 -30.81
CA SER A 892 -23.96 19.79 -30.67
C SER A 892 -24.30 19.15 -29.33
N HIS A 893 -23.31 18.87 -28.48
CA HIS A 893 -23.46 18.22 -27.18
C HIS A 893 -22.66 18.95 -26.11
N ALA A 894 -23.25 19.10 -24.93
CA ALA A 894 -22.58 19.60 -23.73
C ALA A 894 -22.98 18.71 -22.54
N SER A 895 -22.00 18.15 -21.85
CA SER A 895 -22.26 17.34 -20.65
C SER A 895 -22.40 18.21 -19.41
N ASP A 896 -23.30 17.80 -18.52
CA ASP A 896 -23.51 18.42 -17.21
C ASP A 896 -22.59 17.82 -16.13
N MET A 897 -21.82 16.79 -16.48
CA MET A 897 -20.99 16.03 -15.54
C MET A 897 -19.53 15.94 -15.99
N ALA A 898 -18.64 15.71 -15.03
CA ALA A 898 -17.26 15.33 -15.33
C ALA A 898 -17.26 13.96 -16.03
N GLN A 899 -16.45 13.83 -17.07
CA GLN A 899 -16.38 12.63 -17.91
C GLN A 899 -14.95 12.39 -18.41
N PRO A 900 -14.56 11.12 -18.63
CA PRO A 900 -13.27 10.79 -19.23
C PRO A 900 -13.16 11.38 -20.64
N VAL A 901 -11.95 11.77 -21.04
CA VAL A 901 -11.72 12.44 -22.33
C VAL A 901 -11.70 11.43 -23.48
N ALA A 902 -12.44 11.72 -24.55
CA ALA A 902 -12.47 10.95 -25.79
C ALA A 902 -11.85 11.76 -26.93
N ASN A 903 -10.55 11.58 -27.18
CA ASN A 903 -9.78 12.36 -28.16
C ASN A 903 -9.16 11.53 -29.30
N THR A 904 -9.29 10.21 -29.25
CA THR A 904 -8.77 9.31 -30.28
C THR A 904 -9.71 9.30 -31.49
N ALA A 905 -9.15 9.61 -32.66
CA ALA A 905 -9.92 9.63 -33.89
C ALA A 905 -10.08 8.20 -34.42
N PHE A 906 -11.32 7.78 -34.61
CA PHE A 906 -11.64 6.51 -35.23
C PHE A 906 -12.52 6.73 -36.46
N ASP A 907 -12.20 6.04 -37.56
CA ASP A 907 -13.00 6.09 -38.78
C ASP A 907 -13.84 4.80 -38.88
N PRO A 908 -15.15 4.86 -38.56
CA PRO A 908 -15.99 3.68 -38.63
C PRO A 908 -16.15 3.17 -40.07
N TYR A 909 -16.09 4.04 -41.08
CA TYR A 909 -16.20 3.59 -42.46
C TYR A 909 -14.99 2.76 -42.88
N ALA A 910 -13.79 3.16 -42.45
CA ALA A 910 -12.56 2.44 -42.75
C ALA A 910 -12.45 1.10 -42.02
N ASN A 911 -13.08 0.96 -40.84
CA ASN A 911 -12.86 -0.17 -39.94
C ASN A 911 -14.06 -1.12 -39.80
N ILE A 912 -15.26 -0.74 -40.26
CA ILE A 912 -16.40 -1.66 -40.30
C ILE A 912 -16.33 -2.50 -41.57
N GLU A 913 -16.24 -3.82 -41.37
CA GLU A 913 -16.17 -4.80 -42.44
C GLU A 913 -17.55 -5.38 -42.81
N VAL A 914 -17.79 -5.49 -44.12
CA VAL A 914 -18.86 -6.25 -44.75
C VAL A 914 -18.27 -7.50 -45.37
N LYS A 915 -18.67 -8.67 -44.86
CA LYS A 915 -18.21 -9.98 -45.33
C LYS A 915 -19.29 -10.63 -46.19
N TYR A 916 -18.90 -11.11 -47.38
CA TYR A 916 -19.75 -11.95 -48.22
C TYR A 916 -18.93 -13.12 -48.77
N LEU A 917 -19.32 -14.34 -48.38
CA LEU A 917 -18.56 -15.57 -48.62
C LEU A 917 -17.12 -15.43 -48.07
N ILE A 918 -16.10 -15.58 -48.92
CA ILE A 918 -14.67 -15.46 -48.56
C ILE A 918 -14.10 -14.06 -48.80
N GLN A 919 -14.93 -13.11 -49.24
CA GLN A 919 -14.50 -11.76 -49.58
C GLN A 919 -14.94 -10.78 -48.51
N THR A 920 -14.12 -9.75 -48.31
CA THR A 920 -14.34 -8.68 -47.34
C THR A 920 -14.20 -7.33 -48.02
N SER A 921 -15.09 -6.41 -47.68
CA SER A 921 -14.97 -4.97 -47.99
C SER A 921 -15.13 -4.19 -46.70
N THR A 922 -14.48 -3.05 -46.59
CA THR A 922 -14.84 -2.05 -45.58
C THR A 922 -16.00 -1.19 -46.10
N LEU A 923 -16.57 -0.35 -45.24
CA LEU A 923 -17.53 0.68 -45.64
C LEU A 923 -16.83 1.91 -46.27
N ASP A 924 -15.50 1.97 -46.32
CA ASP A 924 -14.72 2.95 -47.07
C ASP A 924 -14.24 2.37 -48.40
N VAL A 925 -14.99 2.70 -49.45
CA VAL A 925 -14.93 2.05 -50.75
C VAL A 925 -14.09 2.86 -51.71
N THR A 926 -12.90 2.34 -51.99
CA THR A 926 -11.91 2.94 -52.89
C THR A 926 -11.72 2.16 -54.19
N THR A 927 -12.21 0.91 -54.25
CA THR A 927 -11.98 0.00 -55.37
C THR A 927 -13.27 -0.58 -55.95
N ARG A 928 -13.14 -1.16 -57.15
CA ARG A 928 -14.23 -1.86 -57.85
C ARG A 928 -14.60 -3.15 -57.12
N GLU A 929 -13.61 -3.86 -56.61
CA GLU A 929 -13.72 -5.15 -55.94
C GLU A 929 -14.53 -5.02 -54.65
N GLN A 930 -14.27 -3.97 -53.85
CA GLN A 930 -15.07 -3.64 -52.67
C GLN A 930 -16.55 -3.43 -53.03
N LEU A 931 -16.86 -2.68 -54.11
CA LEU A 931 -18.24 -2.49 -54.58
C LEU A 931 -18.90 -3.81 -55.01
N GLU A 932 -18.14 -4.77 -55.53
CA GLU A 932 -18.67 -6.09 -55.89
C GLU A 932 -19.07 -6.90 -54.66
N VAL A 933 -18.28 -6.83 -53.58
CA VAL A 933 -18.63 -7.45 -52.28
C VAL A 933 -19.91 -6.83 -51.73
N LEU A 934 -19.98 -5.49 -51.65
CA LEU A 934 -21.17 -4.80 -51.16
C LEU A 934 -22.39 -5.09 -52.04
N TYR A 935 -22.21 -5.22 -53.36
CA TYR A 935 -23.31 -5.49 -54.29
C TYR A 935 -23.86 -6.89 -54.10
N ALA A 936 -22.96 -7.87 -54.01
CA ALA A 936 -23.33 -9.25 -53.74
C ALA A 936 -24.03 -9.37 -52.38
N TYR A 937 -23.53 -8.69 -51.35
CA TYR A 937 -24.21 -8.62 -50.05
C TYR A 937 -25.61 -8.04 -50.20
N SER A 938 -25.75 -6.84 -50.79
CA SER A 938 -27.03 -6.16 -50.96
C SER A 938 -28.04 -7.02 -51.72
N LEU A 939 -27.64 -7.60 -52.85
CA LEU A 939 -28.50 -8.43 -53.71
C LEU A 939 -29.03 -9.67 -52.96
N ASN A 940 -28.19 -10.33 -52.18
CA ASN A 940 -28.55 -11.57 -51.48
C ASN A 940 -29.37 -11.32 -50.21
N HIS A 941 -29.38 -10.10 -49.69
CA HIS A 941 -30.14 -9.71 -48.49
C HIS A 941 -31.28 -8.75 -48.83
N GLY A 942 -32.01 -9.05 -49.92
CA GLY A 942 -33.25 -8.33 -50.23
C GLY A 942 -33.06 -6.89 -50.69
N LYS A 943 -31.93 -6.59 -51.36
CA LYS A 943 -31.57 -5.24 -51.82
C LYS A 943 -31.38 -4.23 -50.68
N VAL A 944 -30.87 -4.72 -49.55
CA VAL A 944 -30.53 -3.90 -48.38
C VAL A 944 -29.56 -2.77 -48.76
N LYS A 945 -29.76 -1.59 -48.18
CA LYS A 945 -28.94 -0.40 -48.43
C LYS A 945 -27.72 -0.37 -47.52
N ILE A 946 -26.52 -0.27 -48.08
CA ILE A 946 -25.28 -0.20 -47.31
C ILE A 946 -24.83 1.26 -47.26
N ARG A 947 -24.76 1.84 -46.06
CA ARG A 947 -24.18 3.18 -45.87
C ARG A 947 -22.67 3.06 -45.99
N CYS A 948 -22.08 3.68 -46.99
CA CYS A 948 -20.65 3.62 -47.22
C CYS A 948 -20.09 4.94 -47.76
N ARG A 949 -18.82 5.21 -47.46
CA ARG A 949 -18.06 6.26 -48.11
C ARG A 949 -17.52 5.71 -49.42
N ILE A 950 -17.75 6.40 -50.53
CA ILE A 950 -17.32 5.93 -51.86
C ILE A 950 -16.45 7.01 -52.50
N SER A 951 -15.20 6.68 -52.79
CA SER A 951 -14.29 7.59 -53.51
C SER A 951 -14.80 7.92 -54.92
N ASP A 952 -14.41 9.08 -55.46
CA ASP A 952 -14.80 9.47 -56.83
C ASP A 952 -14.35 8.47 -57.91
N ASP A 953 -13.18 7.83 -57.74
CA ASP A 953 -12.72 6.78 -58.64
C ASP A 953 -13.62 5.54 -58.56
N ALA A 954 -13.96 5.07 -57.35
CA ALA A 954 -14.86 3.94 -57.17
C ALA A 954 -16.28 4.22 -57.70
N LYS A 955 -16.81 5.43 -57.55
CA LYS A 955 -18.12 5.83 -58.11
C LYS A 955 -18.18 5.62 -59.62
N SER A 956 -17.09 5.88 -60.35
CA SER A 956 -17.03 5.65 -61.80
C SER A 956 -17.04 4.17 -62.19
N ARG A 957 -16.91 3.26 -61.22
CA ARG A 957 -16.77 1.81 -61.36
C ARG A 957 -17.90 1.03 -60.68
N ILE A 958 -19.06 1.64 -60.44
CA ILE A 958 -20.25 0.97 -59.89
C ILE A 958 -20.67 -0.24 -60.75
N PRO A 959 -21.09 -1.38 -60.15
CA PRO A 959 -21.44 -2.57 -60.93
C PRO A 959 -22.64 -2.31 -61.83
N ALA A 960 -22.75 -3.07 -62.91
CA ALA A 960 -24.03 -3.18 -63.59
C ALA A 960 -25.11 -3.70 -62.60
N GLY A 961 -26.17 -2.93 -62.41
CA GLY A 961 -27.22 -3.22 -61.42
C GLY A 961 -26.92 -2.72 -60.00
N GLY A 962 -25.78 -2.08 -59.75
CA GLY A 962 -25.54 -1.32 -58.53
C GLY A 962 -26.09 0.11 -58.65
N ALA A 963 -26.60 0.65 -57.56
CA ALA A 963 -27.09 2.01 -57.46
C ALA A 963 -26.56 2.69 -56.19
N ILE A 964 -26.43 4.01 -56.25
CA ILE A 964 -26.17 4.87 -55.09
C ILE A 964 -27.30 5.88 -54.94
N THR A 965 -27.67 6.17 -53.69
CA THR A 965 -28.56 7.29 -53.35
C THR A 965 -27.79 8.26 -52.47
N THR A 966 -27.79 9.54 -52.87
CA THR A 966 -27.23 10.63 -52.07
C THR A 966 -28.06 10.82 -50.81
N LEU A 967 -27.39 10.99 -49.68
CA LEU A 967 -28.03 11.37 -48.45
C LEU A 967 -28.14 12.90 -48.34
N SER A 968 -29.13 13.39 -47.60
CA SER A 968 -29.42 14.83 -47.46
C SER A 968 -28.54 15.55 -46.45
N ASN A 969 -27.54 14.89 -45.88
CA ASN A 969 -26.64 15.36 -44.84
C ASN A 969 -25.22 15.63 -45.38
N ASP A 970 -24.52 16.56 -44.74
CA ASP A 970 -23.26 17.20 -45.18
C ASP A 970 -22.01 16.28 -45.12
N GLU A 971 -22.16 14.96 -45.00
CA GLU A 971 -21.00 14.04 -44.99
C GLU A 971 -20.44 13.84 -46.40
N GLU A 972 -19.20 14.29 -46.61
CA GLU A 972 -18.54 14.21 -47.90
C GLU A 972 -18.39 12.75 -48.35
N ASN A 973 -18.87 12.46 -49.57
CA ASN A 973 -18.73 11.17 -50.24
C ASN A 973 -19.43 9.97 -49.54
N VAL A 974 -20.39 10.21 -48.65
CA VAL A 974 -21.20 9.13 -48.03
C VAL A 974 -22.50 8.89 -48.82
N TYR A 975 -22.80 7.63 -49.11
CA TYR A 975 -23.94 7.20 -49.91
C TYR A 975 -24.60 5.95 -49.34
N TYR A 976 -25.86 5.72 -49.75
CA TYR A 976 -26.43 4.38 -49.71
C TYR A 976 -26.14 3.64 -51.01
N PHE A 977 -25.33 2.58 -50.93
CA PHE A 977 -25.07 1.67 -52.03
C PHE A 977 -25.94 0.41 -51.94
N PHE A 978 -26.54 -0.02 -53.04
CA PHE A 978 -27.41 -1.21 -53.07
C PHE A 978 -27.55 -1.81 -54.47
N ALA A 979 -28.06 -3.04 -54.53
CA ALA A 979 -28.48 -3.68 -55.78
C ALA A 979 -29.85 -3.14 -56.22
N SER A 980 -29.94 -2.55 -57.41
CA SER A 980 -31.16 -1.92 -57.97
C SER A 980 -32.26 -2.90 -58.34
#